data_AF-H6RJ47-F1
#
_entry.id   AF-H6RJ47-F1
#
_cell.length_a   1.000
_cell.length_b   1.000
_cell.length_c   1.000
_cell.angle_alpha   90.00
_cell.angle_beta   90.00
_cell.angle_gamma   90.00
#
_symmetry.space_group_name_H-M   'P 1'
#
loop_
_entity.id
_entity.type
_entity.pdbx_description
1 polymer ?
#
loop_
_entity_poly.entity_id
_entity_poly.type
_entity_poly.pdbx_seq_one_letter_code
_entity_poly.pdbx_strand_id
1 'polypeptide(L)'
;MTSTRSATSSSRTGKGKRGRSAHLSAAQAEAADAARAAKITALHEQIGERVEQLTADPQWRAMLDAAAKFHTYSLNNQLLITLQAARLGINPTRVAGFGTWKALGRSVVKGSTGLAVLAPCTYTPKDTRADTGTGTGEGTDRAAPAVATATGTAGEPAGGDSDRPARGRVLRGFRVAHVFDISQTEGDPLPDVAPELLCGDAPAALWQALAAQVAAHGYTLSREDCGQANGLTDPVARTVRVRPDVADAQAVKTLAHDLLTAPSRVGERARPVRAQRTRRRGFGCDHPGWLAAALSPPMWGGAAVARAGECDPSRDVTGLTVAAVGGIRVSDELPGVAVLDAAGVPVPAIADYLCSLLASGAATGSVRSYALALLRWWRFLAAVELGWQRASRVEARDFVLWMRLAATTAGGATRAGRVGERVGYAPATINHNLAVLRGFYADRMAAGDGPVVNPVPEAVGRGGQRVGAHANPMAPPERHRRAPLRQKTPARLPRSLPDHLFDTLFAAMRSDRDRALLALYVSTGARASELLGVSVDRVDVGAQRIGVHRKGSGRLQWLPGSADAFVWLRLYQQRQDRPAGQQALWLTRRAPHRPLTYSAMRRVLQRANEELGTGWTLHDLRHTAAFRMAEDPRLTLTDVQWVLGHAQLATTQIYLRPREDAVVARVLEHHRARGDRPARQPAAPPSGGYRPDSLRELLGQARDAR
;
A
#
# COMPACT_ATOMS: atom_id res chain seq x y z
N MET A 1 84.48 39.69 -22.10
CA MET A 1 84.33 38.51 -21.23
C MET A 1 82.87 38.09 -21.24
N THR A 2 82.62 36.90 -21.79
CA THR A 2 81.46 35.99 -21.60
C THR A 2 80.06 36.58 -21.43
N SER A 3 79.03 36.24 -22.19
CA SER A 3 78.88 35.34 -23.34
C SER A 3 77.45 35.54 -23.87
N THR A 4 77.34 35.99 -25.11
CA THR A 4 76.35 35.64 -26.15
C THR A 4 74.86 35.39 -25.86
N ARG A 5 74.06 36.22 -26.56
CA ARG A 5 72.97 35.88 -27.52
C ARG A 5 71.64 35.37 -26.98
N SER A 6 70.70 36.31 -26.89
CA SER A 6 69.25 36.10 -27.01
C SER A 6 68.85 36.12 -28.49
N ALA A 7 68.32 35.01 -29.00
CA ALA A 7 67.66 34.92 -30.29
C ALA A 7 66.29 34.25 -30.12
N THR A 8 65.33 34.86 -30.79
CA THR A 8 63.88 34.66 -30.75
C THR A 8 63.45 33.38 -31.47
N SER A 9 62.48 32.64 -30.93
CA SER A 9 61.61 31.78 -31.75
C SER A 9 60.26 31.48 -31.06
N SER A 10 59.20 32.06 -31.63
CA SER A 10 57.85 31.53 -31.87
C SER A 10 57.26 30.48 -30.91
N SER A 11 56.22 30.83 -30.15
CA SER A 11 55.31 29.88 -29.50
C SER A 11 53.89 29.94 -30.09
N ARG A 12 53.50 28.81 -30.68
CA ARG A 12 52.15 28.48 -31.17
C ARG A 12 51.19 28.23 -30.00
N THR A 13 50.00 28.82 -30.10
CA THR A 13 48.68 28.32 -29.67
C THR A 13 48.61 27.36 -28.47
N GLY A 14 48.16 27.87 -27.32
CA GLY A 14 47.71 27.08 -26.18
C GLY A 14 46.33 27.52 -25.68
N LYS A 15 45.31 26.71 -25.96
CA LYS A 15 43.95 26.79 -25.38
C LYS A 15 44.03 26.96 -23.85
N GLY A 16 43.49 28.05 -23.34
CA GLY A 16 43.40 28.35 -21.91
C GLY A 16 42.65 27.27 -21.14
N LYS A 17 43.38 26.53 -20.29
CA LYS A 17 42.85 25.65 -19.24
C LYS A 17 41.99 26.48 -18.29
N ARG A 18 40.69 26.15 -18.20
CA ARG A 18 39.81 26.60 -17.12
C ARG A 18 40.47 26.29 -15.77
N GLY A 19 40.53 27.30 -14.91
CA GLY A 19 41.25 27.29 -13.64
C GLY A 19 40.93 26.07 -12.78
N ARG A 20 41.98 25.38 -12.35
CA ARG A 20 41.92 24.45 -11.20
C ARG A 20 41.48 25.26 -10.00
N SER A 21 40.33 24.91 -9.41
CA SER A 21 39.92 25.45 -8.11
C SER A 21 41.05 25.25 -7.11
N ALA A 22 41.51 26.33 -6.47
CA ALA A 22 42.49 26.24 -5.39
C ALA A 22 42.01 25.22 -4.35
N HIS A 23 42.82 24.18 -4.11
CA HIS A 23 42.53 23.22 -3.06
C HIS A 23 42.59 23.97 -1.72
N LEU A 24 41.43 24.15 -1.08
CA LEU A 24 41.34 24.68 0.27
C LEU A 24 42.21 23.81 1.19
N SER A 25 43.00 24.45 2.06
CA SER A 25 43.73 23.72 3.10
C SER A 25 42.77 22.95 4.00
N ALA A 26 43.25 21.93 4.72
CA ALA A 26 42.41 21.14 5.63
C ALA A 26 41.67 22.04 6.65
N ALA A 27 42.37 23.03 7.20
CA ALA A 27 41.81 24.02 8.11
C ALA A 27 40.76 24.93 7.44
N GLN A 28 40.99 25.35 6.19
CA GLN A 28 40.01 26.16 5.44
C GLN A 28 38.76 25.34 5.05
N ALA A 29 38.92 24.04 4.77
CA ALA A 29 37.81 23.14 4.47
C ALA A 29 36.96 22.87 5.72
N GLU A 30 37.60 22.65 6.87
CA GLU A 30 36.93 22.46 8.15
C GLU A 30 36.19 23.72 8.60
N ALA A 31 36.82 24.90 8.48
CA ALA A 31 36.17 26.18 8.74
C ALA A 31 34.96 26.42 7.81
N ALA A 32 35.05 26.03 6.53
CA ALA A 32 33.94 26.13 5.59
C ALA A 32 32.79 25.16 5.93
N ASP A 33 33.09 23.95 6.40
CA ASP A 33 32.08 22.98 6.84
C ASP A 33 31.41 23.40 8.15
N ALA A 34 32.17 23.92 9.11
CA ALA A 34 31.64 24.54 10.33
C ALA A 34 30.72 25.73 10.01
N ALA A 35 31.12 26.61 9.10
CA ALA A 35 30.29 27.73 8.66
C ALA A 35 29.01 27.28 7.94
N ARG A 36 29.04 26.17 7.18
CA ARG A 36 27.84 25.58 6.56
C ARG A 36 26.90 24.98 7.60
N ALA A 37 27.44 24.25 8.59
CA ALA A 37 26.66 23.69 9.69
C ALA A 37 25.97 24.79 10.50
N ALA A 38 26.69 25.87 10.84
CA ALA A 38 26.13 27.03 11.54
C ALA A 38 24.97 27.68 10.77
N LYS A 39 25.08 27.82 9.44
CA LYS A 39 23.98 28.35 8.60
C LYS A 39 22.74 27.45 8.60
N ILE A 40 22.92 26.13 8.61
CA ILE A 40 21.80 25.18 8.69
C ILE A 40 21.14 25.28 10.07
N THR A 41 21.93 25.35 11.14
CA THR A 41 21.42 25.53 12.51
C THR A 41 20.60 26.82 12.65
N ALA A 42 21.11 27.94 12.13
CA ALA A 42 20.40 29.22 12.17
C ALA A 42 19.05 29.19 11.41
N LEU A 43 18.97 28.45 10.30
CA LEU A 43 17.70 28.26 9.58
C LEU A 43 16.72 27.38 10.37
N HIS A 44 17.20 26.35 11.08
CA HIS A 44 16.34 25.55 11.95
C HIS A 44 15.83 26.35 13.15
N GLU A 45 16.64 27.23 13.73
CA GLU A 45 16.24 28.13 14.81
C GLU A 45 15.15 29.12 14.35
N GLN A 46 15.32 29.73 13.16
CA GLN A 46 14.28 30.57 12.54
C GLN A 46 12.96 29.84 12.29
N ILE A 47 13.02 28.54 11.95
CA ILE A 47 11.82 27.71 11.83
C ILE A 47 11.17 27.52 13.21
N GLY A 48 11.96 27.23 14.25
CA GLY A 48 11.48 27.06 15.63
C GLY A 48 10.72 28.29 16.13
N GLU A 49 11.34 29.47 16.04
CA GLU A 49 10.73 30.76 16.43
C GLU A 49 9.42 31.02 15.69
N ARG A 50 9.38 30.70 14.38
CA ARG A 50 8.17 30.96 13.58
C ARG A 50 7.04 30.00 13.91
N VAL A 51 7.35 28.74 14.23
CA VAL A 51 6.35 27.75 14.64
C VAL A 51 5.70 28.15 15.97
N GLU A 52 6.45 28.73 16.90
CA GLU A 52 5.90 29.23 18.17
C GLU A 52 4.91 30.39 17.96
N GLN A 53 5.18 31.25 16.97
CA GLN A 53 4.31 32.37 16.58
C GLN A 53 3.05 31.92 15.82
N LEU A 54 2.97 30.69 15.31
CA LEU A 54 1.78 30.20 14.57
C LEU A 54 0.56 29.90 15.47
N THR A 55 0.65 30.23 16.76
CA THR A 55 -0.42 30.02 17.74
C THR A 55 -1.49 31.13 17.72
N ALA A 56 -1.28 32.23 16.98
CA ALA A 56 -2.26 33.32 16.82
C ALA A 56 -2.97 33.29 15.45
N ASP A 57 -4.25 33.67 15.45
CA ASP A 57 -5.19 33.52 14.33
C ASP A 57 -4.76 34.19 12.99
N PRO A 58 -4.26 35.45 12.98
CA PRO A 58 -3.85 36.10 11.72
C PRO A 58 -2.60 35.47 11.09
N GLN A 59 -1.68 35.00 11.94
CA GLN A 59 -0.42 34.38 11.52
C GLN A 59 -0.64 32.96 11.00
N TRP A 60 -1.61 32.24 11.60
CA TRP A 60 -2.07 30.95 11.12
C TRP A 60 -2.74 31.07 9.74
N ARG A 61 -3.61 32.06 9.53
CA ARG A 61 -4.26 32.31 8.23
C ARG A 61 -3.24 32.61 7.14
N ALA A 62 -2.27 33.48 7.41
CA ALA A 62 -1.17 33.77 6.49
C ALA A 62 -0.32 32.54 6.13
N MET A 63 -0.20 31.57 7.06
CA MET A 63 0.48 30.30 6.80
C MET A 63 -0.32 29.38 5.89
N LEU A 64 -1.63 29.30 6.08
CA LEU A 64 -2.51 28.53 5.20
C LEU A 64 -2.50 29.09 3.77
N ASP A 65 -2.50 30.42 3.62
CA ASP A 65 -2.38 31.08 2.32
C ASP A 65 -1.06 30.73 1.62
N ALA A 66 0.04 30.67 2.38
CA ALA A 66 1.34 30.28 1.86
C ALA A 66 1.42 28.79 1.48
N ALA A 67 0.81 27.92 2.29
CA ALA A 67 0.74 26.49 2.00
C ALA A 67 -0.08 26.20 0.72
N ALA A 68 -1.12 27.00 0.46
CA ALA A 68 -1.89 26.94 -0.77
C ALA A 68 -1.06 27.35 -2.01
N LYS A 69 -0.21 28.37 -1.88
CA LYS A 69 0.67 28.85 -2.98
C LYS A 69 1.88 27.94 -3.24
N PHE A 70 2.50 27.39 -2.19
CA PHE A 70 3.77 26.66 -2.28
C PHE A 70 3.65 25.18 -1.93
N HIS A 71 2.63 24.51 -2.48
CA HIS A 71 2.31 23.11 -2.17
C HIS A 71 3.40 22.08 -2.55
N THR A 72 4.38 22.46 -3.39
CA THR A 72 5.53 21.63 -3.79
C THR A 72 6.73 21.73 -2.83
N TYR A 73 6.73 22.71 -1.92
CA TYR A 73 7.77 22.90 -0.92
C TYR A 73 7.37 22.25 0.41
N SER A 74 8.37 21.81 1.20
CA SER A 74 8.11 21.33 2.56
C SER A 74 7.61 22.47 3.45
N LEU A 75 6.83 22.15 4.49
CA LEU A 75 6.32 23.14 5.46
C LEU A 75 7.43 24.06 6.00
N ASN A 76 8.60 23.48 6.34
CA ASN A 76 9.77 24.24 6.78
C ASN A 76 10.26 25.24 5.73
N ASN A 77 10.29 24.86 4.46
CA ASN A 77 10.68 25.76 3.38
C ASN A 77 9.58 26.80 3.08
N GLN A 78 8.31 26.47 3.25
CA GLN A 78 7.20 27.44 3.15
C GLN A 78 7.33 28.54 4.23
N LEU A 79 7.63 28.15 5.47
CA LEU A 79 7.93 29.05 6.59
C LEU A 79 9.15 29.93 6.31
N LEU A 80 10.24 29.34 5.83
CA LEU A 80 11.46 30.08 5.50
C LEU A 80 11.25 31.08 4.37
N ILE A 81 10.56 30.69 3.29
CA ILE A 81 10.26 31.56 2.15
C ILE A 81 9.41 32.73 2.60
N THR A 82 8.31 32.48 3.32
CA THR A 82 7.40 33.53 3.78
C THR A 82 8.04 34.51 4.75
N LEU A 83 8.80 34.01 5.72
CA LEU A 83 9.48 34.84 6.72
C LEU A 83 10.54 35.74 6.06
N GLN A 84 11.33 35.17 5.15
CA GLN A 84 12.38 35.93 4.45
C GLN A 84 11.79 36.90 3.44
N ALA A 85 10.72 36.53 2.72
CA ALA A 85 10.04 37.42 1.78
C ALA A 85 9.38 38.60 2.51
N ALA A 86 8.76 38.37 3.67
CA ALA A 86 8.20 39.44 4.50
C ALA A 86 9.27 40.44 4.97
N ARG A 87 10.46 39.97 5.35
CA ARG A 87 11.60 40.84 5.70
C ARG A 87 12.11 41.67 4.52
N LEU A 88 11.94 41.16 3.31
CA LEU A 88 12.33 41.85 2.07
C LEU A 88 11.20 42.70 1.48
N GLY A 89 10.02 42.73 2.11
CA GLY A 89 8.85 43.44 1.59
C GLY A 89 8.25 42.82 0.31
N ILE A 90 8.53 41.54 0.04
CA ILE A 90 8.08 40.82 -1.15
C ILE A 90 6.90 39.94 -0.78
N ASN A 91 5.83 39.94 -1.59
CA ASN A 91 4.74 38.98 -1.51
C ASN A 91 4.99 37.83 -2.51
N PRO A 92 5.51 36.69 -2.05
CA PRO A 92 5.98 35.66 -2.96
C PRO A 92 4.79 34.97 -3.63
N THR A 93 4.85 34.82 -4.95
CA THR A 93 3.80 34.21 -5.77
C THR A 93 4.29 32.96 -6.49
N ARG A 94 5.47 33.02 -7.10
CA ARG A 94 6.10 31.89 -7.79
C ARG A 94 7.58 31.92 -7.48
N VAL A 95 8.07 30.89 -6.81
CA VAL A 95 9.45 30.83 -6.31
C VAL A 95 10.18 29.64 -6.95
N ALA A 96 11.37 29.88 -7.52
CA ALA A 96 12.19 28.84 -8.12
C ALA A 96 13.70 29.12 -7.98
N GLY A 97 14.53 28.12 -8.25
CA GLY A 97 15.99 28.28 -8.24
C GLY A 97 16.50 29.01 -9.47
N PHE A 98 17.69 29.62 -9.39
CA PHE A 98 18.32 30.37 -10.49
C PHE A 98 18.36 29.58 -11.82
N GLY A 99 18.76 28.30 -11.77
CA GLY A 99 18.81 27.44 -12.96
C GLY A 99 17.44 27.15 -13.57
N THR A 100 16.39 27.09 -12.74
CA THR A 100 15.00 26.89 -13.18
C THR A 100 14.49 28.12 -13.90
N TRP A 101 14.72 29.32 -13.34
CA TRP A 101 14.35 30.57 -14.01
C TRP A 101 15.02 30.71 -15.37
N LYS A 102 16.33 30.41 -15.44
CA LYS A 102 17.08 30.41 -16.69
C LYS A 102 16.54 29.42 -17.72
N ALA A 103 16.09 28.24 -17.29
CA ALA A 103 15.46 27.25 -18.16
C ALA A 103 14.07 27.68 -18.66
N LEU A 104 13.37 28.50 -17.88
CA LEU A 104 12.09 29.13 -18.24
C LEU A 104 12.28 30.46 -19.02
N GLY A 105 13.50 30.75 -19.50
CA GLY A 105 13.78 31.96 -20.28
C GLY A 105 13.83 33.25 -19.46
N ARG A 106 13.85 33.19 -18.12
CA ARG A 106 13.92 34.36 -17.23
C ARG A 106 15.27 34.46 -16.53
N SER A 107 15.75 35.67 -16.27
CA SER A 107 17.00 35.94 -15.56
C SER A 107 16.74 36.66 -14.25
N VAL A 108 17.43 36.28 -13.18
CA VAL A 108 17.32 36.97 -11.88
C VAL A 108 17.98 38.34 -11.98
N VAL A 109 17.27 39.39 -11.52
CA VAL A 109 17.76 40.76 -11.54
C VAL A 109 19.01 40.89 -10.66
N LYS A 110 20.07 41.46 -11.21
CA LYS A 110 21.36 41.61 -10.53
C LYS A 110 21.18 42.46 -9.26
N GLY A 111 21.59 41.93 -8.11
CA GLY A 111 21.42 42.57 -6.80
C GLY A 111 20.22 42.06 -5.99
N SER A 112 19.38 41.18 -6.55
CA SER A 112 18.27 40.56 -5.82
C SER A 112 18.74 39.62 -4.71
N THR A 113 18.16 39.77 -3.52
CA THR A 113 18.41 38.89 -2.37
C THR A 113 17.70 37.56 -2.54
N GLY A 114 18.43 36.44 -2.47
CA GLY A 114 17.87 35.10 -2.62
C GLY A 114 17.32 34.54 -1.31
N LEU A 115 16.13 33.96 -1.36
CA LEU A 115 15.46 33.32 -0.22
C LEU A 115 16.11 31.95 0.05
N ALA A 116 16.63 31.77 1.26
CA ALA A 116 17.30 30.55 1.68
C ALA A 116 16.29 29.42 1.96
N VAL A 117 16.52 28.26 1.35
CA VAL A 117 15.74 27.02 1.55
C VAL A 117 16.65 25.84 1.82
N LEU A 118 16.14 24.82 2.51
CA LEU A 118 16.84 23.57 2.77
C LEU A 118 16.63 22.60 1.60
N ALA A 119 17.70 22.33 0.85
CA ALA A 119 17.69 21.42 -0.29
C ALA A 119 18.40 20.09 0.05
N PRO A 120 17.83 18.93 -0.32
CA PRO A 120 18.43 17.63 -0.03
C PRO A 120 19.71 17.37 -0.82
N CYS A 121 20.77 16.94 -0.15
CA CYS A 121 22.00 16.45 -0.76
C CYS A 121 21.88 14.95 -1.03
N THR A 122 21.76 14.58 -2.30
CA THR A 122 21.63 13.18 -2.71
C THR A 122 22.85 12.73 -3.53
N TYR A 123 23.34 11.52 -3.27
CA TYR A 123 24.48 10.95 -4.00
C TYR A 123 24.15 9.57 -4.56
N THR A 124 24.89 9.15 -5.60
CA THR A 124 24.77 7.81 -6.18
C THR A 124 25.95 6.96 -5.65
N PRO A 125 25.71 5.85 -4.95
CA PRO A 125 26.78 4.98 -4.49
C PRO A 125 27.58 4.40 -5.67
N LYS A 126 28.92 4.40 -5.60
CA LYS A 126 29.80 3.64 -6.50
C LYS A 126 29.97 2.22 -5.95
N ASP A 127 29.96 1.22 -6.83
CA ASP A 127 30.22 -0.18 -6.48
C ASP A 127 31.69 -0.37 -6.11
N THR A 128 32.00 -0.74 -4.87
CA THR A 128 33.27 -1.38 -4.51
C THR A 128 33.11 -2.88 -4.70
N ARG A 129 33.47 -3.39 -5.88
CA ARG A 129 33.81 -4.81 -6.06
C ARG A 129 35.31 -4.95 -5.88
N ALA A 130 35.67 -5.94 -5.08
CA ALA A 130 37.02 -6.35 -4.74
C ALA A 130 37.88 -6.56 -5.99
N ASP A 131 39.05 -5.93 -6.00
CA ASP A 131 40.22 -6.48 -6.67
C ASP A 131 41.28 -6.68 -5.60
N THR A 132 41.68 -7.92 -5.41
CA THR A 132 42.72 -8.34 -4.48
C THR A 132 44.07 -7.91 -5.02
N GLY A 133 44.66 -6.88 -4.43
CA GLY A 133 46.03 -6.45 -4.69
C GLY A 133 46.59 -5.75 -3.47
N THR A 134 47.53 -6.39 -2.80
CA THR A 134 48.32 -5.88 -1.69
C THR A 134 48.95 -4.54 -2.05
N GLY A 135 48.59 -3.50 -1.30
CA GLY A 135 49.20 -2.17 -1.39
C GLY A 135 48.76 -1.31 -0.22
N THR A 136 49.66 -1.11 0.73
CA THR A 136 49.54 -0.12 1.80
C THR A 136 49.42 1.29 1.19
N GLY A 137 48.28 1.94 1.42
CA GLY A 137 48.05 3.32 0.98
C GLY A 137 46.83 3.91 1.65
N GLU A 138 47.05 4.82 2.61
CA GLU A 138 46.02 5.70 3.17
C GLU A 138 45.45 6.60 2.05
N GLY A 139 44.24 6.29 1.58
CA GLY A 139 43.53 7.04 0.56
C GLY A 139 42.29 7.74 1.12
N THR A 140 42.33 9.07 1.21
CA THR A 140 41.19 9.91 1.59
C THR A 140 40.24 10.10 0.39
N ASP A 141 39.20 9.26 0.29
CA ASP A 141 38.19 9.39 -0.77
C ASP A 141 37.19 10.53 -0.48
N ARG A 142 37.59 11.77 -0.81
CA ARG A 142 36.69 12.92 -0.97
C ARG A 142 35.95 12.81 -2.32
N ALA A 143 34.71 12.34 -2.30
CA ALA A 143 33.83 12.34 -3.47
C ALA A 143 33.11 13.68 -3.68
N ALA A 144 33.10 14.19 -4.91
CA ALA A 144 32.48 15.46 -5.30
C ALA A 144 30.94 15.40 -5.33
N PRO A 145 30.22 16.46 -4.90
CA PRO A 145 28.76 16.52 -4.90
C PRO A 145 28.22 16.63 -6.33
N ALA A 146 27.25 15.78 -6.68
CA ALA A 146 26.47 15.95 -7.89
C ALA A 146 25.50 17.13 -7.69
N VAL A 147 25.63 18.17 -8.52
CA VAL A 147 24.73 19.33 -8.52
C VAL A 147 23.36 18.87 -9.01
N ALA A 148 22.40 18.73 -8.08
CA ALA A 148 21.00 18.67 -8.44
C ALA A 148 20.58 20.07 -8.90
N THR A 149 20.57 20.31 -10.20
CA THR A 149 19.80 21.41 -10.79
C THR A 149 18.33 21.13 -10.55
N ALA A 150 17.64 22.13 -9.99
CA ALA A 150 16.20 22.11 -9.83
C ALA A 150 15.56 22.20 -11.23
N THR A 151 15.28 21.05 -11.83
CA THR A 151 14.50 20.95 -13.07
C THR A 151 13.55 19.78 -12.92
N GLY A 152 12.28 20.12 -12.63
CA GLY A 152 11.14 19.31 -12.98
C GLY A 152 10.51 19.93 -14.21
N THR A 153 10.91 19.48 -15.39
CA THR A 153 10.15 19.62 -16.63
C THR A 153 10.18 18.27 -17.32
N ALA A 154 8.99 17.74 -17.57
CA ALA A 154 8.78 16.48 -18.27
C ALA A 154 9.06 16.69 -19.76
N GLY A 155 10.04 15.96 -20.28
CA GLY A 155 10.18 15.68 -21.71
C GLY A 155 10.24 14.16 -21.87
N GLU A 156 9.37 13.62 -22.72
CA GLU A 156 9.41 12.21 -23.14
C GLU A 156 10.77 11.87 -23.76
N PRO A 157 11.39 10.72 -23.44
CA PRO A 157 12.44 10.18 -24.28
C PRO A 157 11.83 9.30 -25.36
N ALA A 158 12.06 9.69 -26.61
CA ALA A 158 11.94 8.83 -27.78
C ALA A 158 12.87 7.61 -27.65
N GLY A 159 12.45 6.51 -28.29
CA GLY A 159 12.97 5.16 -28.10
C GLY A 159 14.47 4.96 -28.27
N GLY A 160 14.99 4.00 -27.50
CA GLY A 160 16.37 3.52 -27.58
C GLY A 160 16.65 2.53 -26.46
N ASP A 161 16.91 1.29 -26.85
CA ASP A 161 17.29 0.13 -26.04
C ASP A 161 18.32 0.45 -24.92
N SER A 162 18.03 0.00 -23.68
CA SER A 162 19.05 -0.37 -22.68
C SER A 162 18.41 -0.89 -21.38
N ASP A 163 18.38 -2.22 -21.26
CA ASP A 163 18.08 -2.98 -20.04
C ASP A 163 19.16 -2.77 -18.95
N ARG A 164 19.21 -1.58 -18.35
CA ARG A 164 20.06 -1.29 -17.18
C ARG A 164 19.29 -0.52 -16.09
N PRO A 165 19.26 -1.03 -14.84
CA PRO A 165 18.52 -0.40 -13.75
C PRO A 165 19.14 0.94 -13.35
N ALA A 166 18.33 2.01 -13.39
CA ALA A 166 18.71 3.33 -12.89
C ALA A 166 19.01 3.28 -11.38
N ARG A 167 20.27 3.60 -11.02
CA ARG A 167 20.80 3.56 -9.65
C ARG A 167 20.07 4.57 -8.75
N GLY A 168 19.73 4.16 -7.52
CA GLY A 168 18.98 5.01 -6.58
C GLY A 168 19.89 6.03 -5.88
N ARG A 169 19.46 7.29 -5.82
CA ARG A 169 20.15 8.35 -5.07
C ARG A 169 19.83 8.25 -3.58
N VAL A 170 20.83 8.36 -2.70
CA VAL A 170 20.72 8.28 -1.23
C VAL A 170 20.84 9.68 -0.62
N LEU A 171 19.94 10.06 0.30
CA LEU A 171 19.97 11.33 1.04
C LEU A 171 21.05 11.29 2.13
N ARG A 172 22.00 12.22 2.14
CA ARG A 172 23.09 12.31 3.14
C ARG A 172 22.93 13.48 4.12
N GLY A 173 22.07 14.45 3.79
CA GLY A 173 21.86 15.66 4.59
C GLY A 173 21.18 16.75 3.76
N PHE A 174 21.13 17.96 4.31
CA PHE A 174 20.56 19.14 3.66
C PHE A 174 21.65 20.21 3.47
N ARG A 175 21.53 21.00 2.41
CA ARG A 175 22.33 22.20 2.18
C ARG A 175 21.42 23.41 2.04
N VAL A 176 21.95 24.57 2.36
CA VAL A 176 21.28 25.83 2.03
C VAL A 176 21.35 26.05 0.51
N ALA A 177 20.20 26.25 -0.11
CA ALA A 177 20.07 26.68 -1.50
C ALA A 177 19.27 27.99 -1.53
N HIS A 178 19.46 28.80 -2.57
CA HIS A 178 18.74 30.06 -2.74
C HIS A 178 17.73 29.94 -3.88
N VAL A 179 16.51 30.42 -3.61
CA VAL A 179 15.42 30.54 -4.56
C VAL A 179 14.99 32.00 -4.66
N PHE A 180 14.41 32.36 -5.79
CA PHE A 180 14.01 33.73 -6.12
C PHE A 180 12.55 33.73 -6.54
N ASP A 181 11.82 34.77 -6.13
CA ASP A 181 10.46 35.00 -6.60
C ASP A 181 10.46 35.53 -8.04
N ILE A 182 9.36 35.32 -8.77
CA ILE A 182 9.18 35.82 -10.13
C ILE A 182 9.35 37.35 -10.25
N SER A 183 8.94 38.11 -9.22
CA SER A 183 9.13 39.57 -9.16
C SER A 183 10.61 39.98 -9.16
N GLN A 184 11.51 39.07 -8.80
CA GLN A 184 12.96 39.28 -8.80
C GLN A 184 13.61 38.80 -10.11
N THR A 185 12.82 38.56 -11.15
CA THR A 185 13.29 38.05 -12.45
C THR A 185 12.76 38.88 -13.61
N GLU A 186 13.56 39.00 -14.67
CA GLU A 186 13.22 39.64 -15.94
C GLU A 186 13.11 38.57 -17.06
N GLY A 187 12.14 38.72 -17.96
CA GLY A 187 11.92 37.84 -19.12
C GLY A 187 10.44 37.71 -19.49
N ASP A 188 10.13 36.79 -20.40
CA ASP A 188 8.78 36.61 -20.93
C ASP A 188 7.78 36.16 -19.85
N PRO A 189 6.53 36.68 -19.88
CA PRO A 189 5.50 36.29 -18.93
C PRO A 189 5.22 34.79 -19.03
N LEU A 190 5.17 34.10 -17.89
CA LEU A 190 4.83 32.69 -17.85
C LEU A 190 3.36 32.48 -18.26
N PRO A 191 3.02 31.39 -18.96
CA PRO A 191 1.64 31.08 -19.32
C PRO A 191 0.80 30.95 -18.05
N ASP A 192 -0.34 31.64 -18.03
CA ASP A 192 -1.26 31.57 -16.91
C ASP A 192 -2.24 30.41 -17.11
N VAL A 193 -2.10 29.36 -16.29
CA VAL A 193 -2.99 28.20 -16.31
C VAL A 193 -4.07 28.44 -15.26
N ALA A 194 -5.02 29.30 -15.58
CA ALA A 194 -6.22 29.49 -14.78
C ALA A 194 -7.32 28.52 -15.25
N PRO A 195 -8.09 27.91 -14.33
CA PRO A 195 -9.26 27.14 -14.73
C PRO A 195 -10.29 28.06 -15.39
N GLU A 196 -10.63 27.77 -16.65
CA GLU A 196 -11.69 28.48 -17.37
C GLU A 196 -13.06 28.16 -16.73
N LEU A 197 -13.86 29.21 -16.49
CA LEU A 197 -15.23 29.06 -16.00
C LEU A 197 -16.13 28.59 -17.14
N LEU A 198 -17.12 27.75 -16.82
CA LEU A 198 -18.14 27.36 -17.78
C LEU A 198 -18.98 28.59 -18.18
N CYS A 199 -19.19 28.75 -19.49
CA CYS A 199 -20.02 29.82 -20.05
C CYS A 199 -21.34 29.25 -20.59
N GLY A 200 -22.37 30.08 -20.64
CA GLY A 200 -23.68 29.75 -21.21
C GLY A 200 -24.71 29.25 -20.21
N ASP A 201 -25.86 28.83 -20.75
CA ASP A 201 -27.05 28.47 -19.99
C ASP A 201 -26.91 27.09 -19.34
N ALA A 202 -27.49 26.94 -18.16
CA ALA A 202 -27.64 25.63 -17.55
C ALA A 202 -28.84 24.86 -18.14
N PRO A 203 -28.84 23.52 -18.09
CA PRO A 203 -30.02 22.73 -18.40
C PRO A 203 -31.25 23.20 -17.63
N ALA A 204 -32.38 23.33 -18.32
CA ALA A 204 -33.63 23.81 -17.75
C ALA A 204 -34.00 23.01 -16.48
N ALA A 205 -34.48 23.72 -15.45
CA ALA A 205 -34.85 23.20 -14.14
C ALA A 205 -33.74 22.58 -13.28
N LEU A 206 -32.51 22.42 -13.77
CA LEU A 206 -31.43 21.78 -12.99
C LEU A 206 -31.03 22.60 -11.76
N TRP A 207 -30.98 23.93 -11.89
CA TRP A 207 -30.76 24.82 -10.75
C TRP A 207 -31.83 24.65 -9.67
N GLN A 208 -33.11 24.63 -10.07
CA GLN A 208 -34.23 24.49 -9.15
C GLN A 208 -34.24 23.11 -8.46
N ALA A 209 -33.91 22.04 -9.20
CA ALA A 209 -33.80 20.70 -8.65
C ALA A 209 -32.68 20.61 -7.58
N LEU A 210 -31.52 21.22 -7.84
CA LEU A 210 -30.42 21.27 -6.87
C LEU A 210 -30.76 22.16 -5.67
N ALA A 211 -31.39 23.32 -5.89
CA ALA A 211 -31.86 24.20 -4.83
C ALA A 211 -32.87 23.51 -3.90
N ALA A 212 -33.80 22.73 -4.47
CA ALA A 212 -34.74 21.92 -3.71
C ALA A 212 -34.02 20.86 -2.85
N GLN A 213 -32.95 20.24 -3.36
CA GLN A 213 -32.13 19.32 -2.57
C GLN A 213 -31.38 20.03 -1.44
N VAL A 214 -30.78 21.19 -1.70
CA VAL A 214 -30.13 22.01 -0.65
C VAL A 214 -31.11 22.34 0.47
N ALA A 215 -32.33 22.77 0.12
CA ALA A 215 -33.40 23.03 1.07
C ALA A 215 -33.84 21.77 1.84
N ALA A 216 -33.97 20.62 1.15
CA ALA A 216 -34.30 19.34 1.78
C ALA A 216 -33.23 18.88 2.79
N HIS A 217 -31.96 19.25 2.57
CA HIS A 217 -30.87 19.02 3.53
C HIS A 217 -30.84 20.04 4.68
N GLY A 218 -31.74 21.04 4.68
CA GLY A 218 -31.89 22.04 5.73
C GLY A 218 -30.93 23.21 5.61
N TYR A 219 -30.44 23.49 4.40
CA TYR A 219 -29.59 24.63 4.09
C TYR A 219 -30.36 25.71 3.35
N THR A 220 -30.02 26.97 3.60
CA THR A 220 -30.55 28.11 2.85
C THR A 220 -29.60 28.44 1.70
N LEU A 221 -30.12 28.45 0.46
CA LEU A 221 -29.36 28.80 -0.73
C LEU A 221 -29.51 30.31 -1.03
N SER A 222 -28.40 31.02 -1.24
CA SER A 222 -28.42 32.40 -1.76
C SER A 222 -27.39 32.64 -2.87
N ARG A 223 -27.65 33.69 -3.68
CA ARG A 223 -26.75 34.17 -4.74
C ARG A 223 -26.08 35.44 -4.26
N GLU A 224 -24.91 35.31 -3.64
CA GLU A 224 -24.20 36.41 -2.99
C GLU A 224 -22.68 36.28 -3.16
N ASP A 225 -21.94 37.34 -2.82
CA ASP A 225 -20.48 37.36 -2.95
C ASP A 225 -19.79 36.28 -2.07
N CYS A 226 -18.97 35.45 -2.71
CA CYS A 226 -18.21 34.36 -2.12
C CYS A 226 -16.70 34.66 -2.06
N GLY A 227 -16.28 35.90 -2.31
CA GLY A 227 -14.87 36.29 -2.37
C GLY A 227 -14.16 35.62 -3.56
N GLN A 228 -13.04 34.93 -3.31
CA GLN A 228 -12.29 34.24 -4.38
C GLN A 228 -12.87 32.88 -4.79
N ALA A 229 -13.85 32.35 -4.05
CA ALA A 229 -14.47 31.07 -4.36
C ALA A 229 -15.69 31.24 -5.28
N ASN A 230 -15.98 30.22 -6.08
CA ASN A 230 -17.21 30.19 -6.90
C ASN A 230 -18.44 29.86 -6.04
N GLY A 231 -18.25 29.13 -4.94
CA GLY A 231 -19.29 28.73 -3.99
C GLY A 231 -18.72 28.56 -2.59
N LEU A 232 -19.57 28.77 -1.58
CA LEU A 232 -19.21 28.70 -0.18
C LEU A 232 -20.33 28.04 0.61
N THR A 233 -20.00 26.97 1.33
CA THR A 233 -20.92 26.28 2.24
C THR A 233 -20.50 26.53 3.68
N ASP A 234 -21.39 27.13 4.46
CA ASP A 234 -21.24 27.23 5.92
C ASP A 234 -22.09 26.14 6.59
N PRO A 235 -21.47 25.06 7.10
CA PRO A 235 -22.18 23.98 7.76
C PRO A 235 -22.77 24.36 9.12
N VAL A 236 -22.28 25.42 9.75
CA VAL A 236 -22.75 25.89 11.07
C VAL A 236 -23.96 26.82 10.90
N ALA A 237 -23.83 27.84 10.05
CA ALA A 237 -24.93 28.74 9.72
C ALA A 237 -25.99 28.09 8.81
N ARG A 238 -25.68 26.91 8.25
CA ARG A 238 -26.51 26.17 7.28
C ARG A 238 -26.87 27.02 6.07
N THR A 239 -25.87 27.65 5.48
CA THR A 239 -26.01 28.43 4.25
C THR A 239 -25.13 27.86 3.14
N VAL A 240 -25.65 27.88 1.91
CA VAL A 240 -24.90 27.62 0.69
C VAL A 240 -25.00 28.88 -0.15
N ARG A 241 -23.86 29.47 -0.50
CA ARG A 241 -23.78 30.71 -1.27
C ARG A 241 -23.08 30.42 -2.58
N VAL A 242 -23.68 30.82 -3.69
CA VAL A 242 -23.05 30.73 -5.01
C VAL A 242 -22.86 32.13 -5.54
N ARG A 243 -21.66 32.43 -6.05
CA ARG A 243 -21.29 33.76 -6.54
C ARG A 243 -22.24 34.21 -7.67
N PRO A 244 -22.74 35.46 -7.70
CA PRO A 244 -23.78 35.88 -8.65
C PRO A 244 -23.28 36.21 -10.06
N ASP A 245 -22.00 36.54 -10.22
CA ASP A 245 -21.33 36.99 -11.45
C ASP A 245 -20.74 35.84 -12.29
N VAL A 246 -21.23 34.61 -12.10
CA VAL A 246 -20.91 33.46 -12.97
C VAL A 246 -22.12 33.05 -13.80
N ALA A 247 -21.86 32.63 -15.04
CA ALA A 247 -22.89 32.10 -15.94
C ALA A 247 -23.63 30.90 -15.33
N ASP A 248 -24.85 30.65 -15.80
CA ASP A 248 -25.75 29.65 -15.22
C ASP A 248 -25.16 28.23 -15.21
N ALA A 249 -24.46 27.85 -16.27
CA ALA A 249 -23.75 26.56 -16.35
C ALA A 249 -22.72 26.40 -15.22
N GLN A 250 -21.94 27.46 -14.94
CA GLN A 250 -20.96 27.46 -13.85
C GLN A 250 -21.63 27.52 -12.48
N ALA A 251 -22.74 28.26 -12.36
CA ALA A 251 -23.52 28.35 -11.13
C ALA A 251 -24.06 26.96 -10.72
N VAL A 252 -24.67 26.23 -11.65
CA VAL A 252 -25.20 24.88 -11.43
C VAL A 252 -24.10 23.88 -11.09
N LYS A 253 -22.98 23.93 -11.82
CA LYS A 253 -21.81 23.08 -11.52
C LYS A 253 -21.29 23.34 -10.10
N THR A 254 -21.25 24.60 -9.69
CA THR A 254 -20.82 24.99 -8.35
C THR A 254 -21.80 24.50 -7.29
N LEU A 255 -23.11 24.69 -7.50
CA LEU A 255 -24.15 24.24 -6.57
C LEU A 255 -24.16 22.71 -6.40
N ALA A 256 -23.95 21.96 -7.49
CA ALA A 256 -23.84 20.51 -7.43
C ALA A 256 -22.62 20.04 -6.64
N HIS A 257 -21.48 20.72 -6.79
CA HIS A 257 -20.27 20.45 -6.02
C HIS A 257 -20.49 20.73 -4.53
N ASP A 258 -21.12 21.87 -4.20
CA ASP A 258 -21.30 22.31 -2.82
C ASP A 258 -22.30 21.44 -2.06
N LEU A 259 -23.35 20.96 -2.74
CA LEU A 259 -24.29 19.97 -2.20
C LEU A 259 -23.59 18.66 -1.79
N LEU A 260 -22.57 18.21 -2.53
CA LEU A 260 -21.77 17.02 -2.18
C LEU A 260 -20.88 17.24 -0.96
N THR A 261 -20.55 18.51 -0.65
CA THR A 261 -19.74 18.88 0.53
C THR A 261 -20.57 19.27 1.74
N ALA A 262 -21.86 19.57 1.58
CA ALA A 262 -22.77 19.87 2.68
C ALA A 262 -23.07 18.59 3.51
N PRO A 263 -22.77 18.54 4.81
CA PRO A 263 -23.02 17.35 5.61
C PRO A 263 -24.53 17.04 5.65
N SER A 264 -24.89 15.87 5.12
CA SER A 264 -26.25 15.33 5.10
C SER A 264 -26.74 14.97 6.51
N ARG A 265 -28.04 15.11 6.78
CA ARG A 265 -28.74 14.56 7.96
C ARG A 265 -28.73 13.02 7.96
N VAL A 266 -27.57 12.42 8.13
CA VAL A 266 -27.44 10.99 8.45
C VAL A 266 -27.06 10.91 9.92
N GLY A 267 -28.08 10.77 10.78
CA GLY A 267 -27.99 10.35 12.17
C GLY A 267 -27.06 11.17 13.06
N GLU A 268 -27.62 11.81 14.09
CA GLU A 268 -26.89 12.23 15.27
C GLU A 268 -26.09 11.06 15.86
N ARG A 269 -24.84 10.88 15.40
CA ARG A 269 -23.76 10.47 16.27
C ARG A 269 -23.10 11.76 16.69
N ALA A 270 -23.51 12.26 17.84
CA ALA A 270 -22.73 13.21 18.61
C ALA A 270 -21.28 12.70 18.65
N ARG A 271 -20.39 13.35 17.91
CA ARG A 271 -18.96 13.24 18.17
C ARG A 271 -18.77 13.86 19.55
N PRO A 272 -18.24 13.15 20.56
CA PRO A 272 -17.90 13.82 21.80
C PRO A 272 -16.83 14.85 21.47
N VAL A 273 -17.18 16.11 21.74
CA VAL A 273 -16.26 17.24 21.83
C VAL A 273 -15.14 16.81 22.76
N ARG A 274 -13.90 16.95 22.29
CA ARG A 274 -12.70 16.80 23.12
C ARG A 274 -12.81 17.81 24.26
N ALA A 275 -13.29 17.37 25.42
CA ALA A 275 -13.31 18.19 26.62
C ALA A 275 -11.86 18.51 26.99
N GLN A 276 -11.59 19.81 27.02
CA GLN A 276 -10.34 20.38 27.48
C GLN A 276 -10.02 19.86 28.89
N ARG A 277 -8.74 19.56 29.12
CA ARG A 277 -8.18 19.24 30.43
C ARG A 277 -8.56 20.32 31.43
N THR A 278 -9.46 20.02 32.35
CA THR A 278 -9.59 20.77 33.61
C THR A 278 -8.93 19.99 34.73
N ARG A 279 -7.80 20.51 35.21
CA ARG A 279 -7.22 20.17 36.51
C ARG A 279 -8.22 20.52 37.61
N ARG A 280 -8.52 19.59 38.53
CA ARG A 280 -8.93 19.77 39.95
C ARG A 280 -8.90 18.38 40.59
N ARG A 281 -7.95 18.08 41.48
CA ARG A 281 -7.98 18.24 42.96
C ARG A 281 -9.18 17.55 43.64
N GLY A 282 -8.89 16.44 44.33
CA GLY A 282 -9.26 16.24 45.74
C GLY A 282 -10.38 15.23 46.08
N PHE A 283 -10.01 14.30 46.99
CA PHE A 283 -10.81 13.42 47.87
C PHE A 283 -11.45 12.16 47.25
N GLY A 284 -11.32 10.94 47.80
CA GLY A 284 -10.62 10.44 49.00
C GLY A 284 -11.52 9.47 49.80
N CYS A 285 -11.22 8.17 49.79
CA CYS A 285 -11.42 7.15 50.85
C CYS A 285 -10.67 5.86 50.40
N ASP A 286 -9.53 5.48 51.02
CA ASP A 286 -9.34 4.58 52.19
C ASP A 286 -9.68 3.11 51.83
N HIS A 287 -8.85 2.07 51.97
CA HIS A 287 -7.59 1.74 52.66
C HIS A 287 -7.19 0.30 52.15
N PRO A 288 -6.15 -0.41 52.65
CA PRO A 288 -4.75 -0.07 52.84
C PRO A 288 -3.80 -1.11 52.20
N GLY A 289 -2.52 -0.76 52.09
CA GLY A 289 -1.43 -1.71 51.91
C GLY A 289 -0.90 -1.79 50.48
N TRP A 290 0.27 -1.19 50.28
CA TRP A 290 1.51 -1.83 49.78
C TRP A 290 2.48 -0.71 49.41
N LEU A 291 3.16 -0.17 50.43
CA LEU A 291 4.33 0.69 50.29
C LEU A 291 5.47 0.01 51.04
N ALA A 292 6.27 -0.77 50.31
CA ALA A 292 7.68 -1.06 50.55
C ALA A 292 8.11 -2.31 49.74
N ALA A 293 8.58 -2.10 48.51
CA ALA A 293 9.57 -2.96 47.89
C ALA A 293 10.28 -2.15 46.82
N ALA A 294 11.31 -1.44 47.27
CA ALA A 294 12.27 -0.76 46.43
C ALA A 294 13.02 -1.76 45.54
N LEU A 295 13.34 -1.31 44.33
CA LEU A 295 14.67 -1.43 43.71
C LEU A 295 15.42 -2.74 43.97
N SER A 296 15.25 -3.71 43.06
CA SER A 296 16.31 -4.66 42.71
C SER A 296 16.07 -5.17 41.28
N PRO A 297 16.97 -4.89 40.32
CA PRO A 297 17.00 -5.63 39.07
C PRO A 297 17.47 -7.07 39.36
N PRO A 298 17.03 -8.09 38.61
CA PRO A 298 17.62 -9.42 38.74
C PRO A 298 19.09 -9.34 38.33
N MET A 299 19.96 -9.71 39.27
CA MET A 299 21.39 -9.90 39.06
C MET A 299 21.60 -10.95 37.96
N TRP A 300 22.04 -10.50 36.79
CA TRP A 300 22.80 -11.32 35.87
C TRP A 300 24.27 -11.09 36.23
N GLY A 301 24.92 -12.15 36.71
CA GLY A 301 26.30 -12.14 37.19
C GLY A 301 27.28 -11.55 36.19
N GLY A 302 28.26 -10.83 36.72
CA GLY A 302 29.14 -9.96 35.96
C GLY A 302 29.99 -10.64 34.90
N ALA A 303 29.99 -10.05 33.71
CA ALA A 303 31.14 -9.97 32.83
C ALA A 303 31.04 -8.68 32.01
N ALA A 304 32.05 -7.83 32.16
CA ALA A 304 32.41 -6.65 31.36
C ALA A 304 31.29 -5.75 30.78
N VAL A 305 31.26 -4.51 31.26
CA VAL A 305 30.57 -3.38 30.61
C VAL A 305 31.19 -3.15 29.22
N ALA A 306 30.64 -3.80 28.19
CA ALA A 306 30.95 -3.48 26.80
C ALA A 306 30.20 -2.20 26.41
N ARG A 307 30.95 -1.17 26.04
CA ARG A 307 30.42 0.09 25.51
C ARG A 307 29.45 -0.18 24.36
N ALA A 308 28.38 0.62 24.28
CA ALA A 308 27.54 0.72 23.11
C ALA A 308 28.41 1.15 21.91
N GLY A 309 28.85 0.20 21.09
CA GLY A 309 29.79 0.51 20.02
C GLY A 309 30.41 -0.63 19.20
N GLU A 310 30.09 -1.91 19.43
CA GLU A 310 30.54 -3.00 18.56
C GLU A 310 29.33 -3.76 18.01
N CYS A 311 28.86 -3.35 16.84
CA CYS A 311 27.95 -4.15 16.03
C CYS A 311 28.78 -5.24 15.35
N ASP A 312 28.72 -6.48 15.84
CA ASP A 312 29.27 -7.64 15.15
C ASP A 312 28.62 -7.79 13.76
N PRO A 313 29.37 -7.60 12.66
CA PRO A 313 28.80 -7.60 11.31
C PRO A 313 28.43 -9.00 10.81
N SER A 314 28.76 -10.09 11.52
CA SER A 314 28.64 -11.46 11.00
C SER A 314 28.19 -12.51 12.04
N ARG A 315 27.06 -12.30 12.72
CA ARG A 315 26.44 -13.40 13.48
C ARG A 315 26.08 -14.54 12.53
N ASP A 316 26.63 -15.72 12.78
CA ASP A 316 26.27 -16.92 12.02
C ASP A 316 24.86 -17.40 12.40
N VAL A 317 23.91 -17.05 11.56
CA VAL A 317 22.49 -17.44 11.69
C VAL A 317 22.22 -18.87 11.26
N THR A 318 23.18 -19.55 10.62
CA THR A 318 23.00 -20.91 10.07
C THR A 318 23.01 -21.97 11.18
N GLY A 319 23.81 -21.77 12.23
CA GLY A 319 23.88 -22.63 13.43
C GLY A 319 22.97 -22.19 14.59
N LEU A 320 22.20 -21.10 14.45
CA LEU A 320 21.41 -20.54 15.55
C LEU A 320 20.24 -21.45 15.93
N THR A 321 20.36 -22.11 17.08
CA THR A 321 19.29 -22.94 17.64
C THR A 321 18.36 -22.10 18.51
N VAL A 322 17.13 -21.87 18.02
CA VAL A 322 16.11 -21.13 18.77
C VAL A 322 15.31 -22.11 19.63
N ALA A 323 15.58 -22.11 20.94
CA ALA A 323 14.87 -22.94 21.90
C ALA A 323 13.36 -22.61 21.94
N ALA A 324 12.53 -23.61 22.25
CA ALA A 324 11.07 -23.48 22.34
C ALA A 324 10.62 -22.80 23.65
N VAL A 325 11.26 -21.69 24.01
CA VAL A 325 11.03 -20.95 25.26
C VAL A 325 9.75 -20.14 25.17
N GLY A 326 8.99 -20.08 26.27
CA GLY A 326 7.70 -19.39 26.34
C GLY A 326 6.59 -20.03 25.51
N GLY A 327 5.41 -19.42 25.53
CA GLY A 327 4.21 -20.02 24.95
C GLY A 327 3.07 -19.05 24.70
N ILE A 328 1.98 -19.57 24.15
CA ILE A 328 0.71 -18.83 24.04
C ILE A 328 -0.32 -19.53 24.91
N ARG A 329 -0.96 -18.75 25.78
CA ARG A 329 -2.12 -19.17 26.55
C ARG A 329 -3.36 -18.47 25.99
N VAL A 330 -4.40 -19.26 25.71
CA VAL A 330 -5.72 -18.71 25.39
C VAL A 330 -6.41 -18.44 26.73
N SER A 331 -7.04 -17.27 26.85
CA SER A 331 -7.79 -16.85 28.05
C SER A 331 -9.17 -16.35 27.62
N ASP A 332 -10.12 -16.36 28.55
CA ASP A 332 -11.42 -15.71 28.37
C ASP A 332 -11.33 -14.20 28.65
N GLU A 333 -10.26 -13.76 29.32
CA GLU A 333 -9.95 -12.35 29.56
C GLU A 333 -9.38 -11.67 28.31
N LEU A 334 -9.63 -10.36 28.16
CA LEU A 334 -9.06 -9.56 27.07
C LEU A 334 -7.51 -9.58 27.14
N PRO A 335 -6.79 -9.70 26.00
CA PRO A 335 -7.26 -9.69 24.61
C PRO A 335 -7.59 -11.10 24.05
N GLY A 336 -7.82 -12.09 24.91
CA GLY A 336 -8.15 -13.48 24.58
C GLY A 336 -6.94 -14.39 24.35
N VAL A 337 -5.74 -13.82 24.29
CA VAL A 337 -4.47 -14.53 24.12
C VAL A 337 -3.36 -13.78 24.88
N ALA A 338 -2.57 -14.52 25.65
CA ALA A 338 -1.37 -14.03 26.32
C ALA A 338 -0.11 -14.73 25.77
N VAL A 339 0.94 -13.95 25.51
CA VAL A 339 2.27 -14.49 25.18
C VAL A 339 3.08 -14.55 26.47
N LEU A 340 3.56 -15.74 26.80
CA LEU A 340 4.32 -16.04 28.01
C LEU A 340 5.81 -16.09 27.70
N ASP A 341 6.64 -15.59 28.62
CA ASP A 341 8.09 -15.70 28.58
C ASP A 341 8.60 -17.08 29.08
N ALA A 342 9.91 -17.19 29.27
CA ALA A 342 10.56 -18.40 29.77
C ALA A 342 10.07 -18.85 31.15
N ALA A 343 9.68 -17.89 32.01
CA ALA A 343 9.20 -18.13 33.36
C ALA A 343 7.68 -18.40 33.39
N GLY A 344 7.01 -18.41 32.24
CA GLY A 344 5.57 -18.58 32.15
C GLY A 344 4.78 -17.31 32.48
N VAL A 345 5.45 -16.16 32.59
CA VAL A 345 4.83 -14.87 32.93
C VAL A 345 4.40 -14.15 31.64
N PRO A 346 3.20 -13.56 31.58
CA PRO A 346 2.78 -12.76 30.43
C PRO A 346 3.72 -11.58 30.19
N VAL A 347 4.18 -11.41 28.94
CA VAL A 347 5.03 -10.29 28.56
C VAL A 347 4.19 -9.00 28.49
N PRO A 348 4.37 -8.01 29.39
CA PRO A 348 3.47 -6.85 29.48
C PRO A 348 3.42 -6.02 28.19
N ALA A 349 4.58 -5.76 27.60
CA ALA A 349 4.70 -5.01 26.35
C ALA A 349 3.89 -5.65 25.19
N ILE A 350 3.84 -6.98 25.14
CA ILE A 350 3.03 -7.70 24.14
C ILE A 350 1.55 -7.62 24.49
N ALA A 351 1.20 -7.80 25.76
CA ALA A 351 -0.19 -7.74 26.22
C ALA A 351 -0.83 -6.38 25.86
N ASP A 352 -0.13 -5.28 26.16
CA ASP A 352 -0.59 -3.92 25.85
C ASP A 352 -0.77 -3.68 24.35
N TYR A 353 0.14 -4.19 23.52
CA TYR A 353 0.00 -4.13 22.06
C TYR A 353 -1.24 -4.89 21.57
N LEU A 354 -1.44 -6.11 22.07
CA LEU A 354 -2.55 -6.96 21.65
C LEU A 354 -3.90 -6.36 22.10
N CYS A 355 -3.94 -5.72 23.28
CA CYS A 355 -5.07 -4.92 23.74
C CYS A 355 -5.33 -3.72 22.83
N SER A 356 -4.30 -2.97 22.45
CA SER A 356 -4.41 -1.83 21.53
C SER A 356 -4.90 -2.26 20.14
N LEU A 357 -4.41 -3.40 19.65
CA LEU A 357 -4.84 -4.01 18.40
C LEU A 357 -6.32 -4.43 18.45
N LEU A 358 -6.75 -5.04 19.56
CA LEU A 358 -8.15 -5.41 19.78
C LEU A 358 -9.07 -4.17 19.87
N ALA A 359 -8.64 -3.15 20.61
CA ALA A 359 -9.34 -1.86 20.72
C ALA A 359 -9.47 -1.15 19.37
N SER A 360 -8.54 -1.40 18.45
CA SER A 360 -8.58 -0.92 17.07
C SER A 360 -9.53 -1.72 16.15
N GLY A 361 -10.33 -2.64 16.69
CA GLY A 361 -11.31 -3.43 15.95
C GLY A 361 -10.75 -4.68 15.27
N ALA A 362 -9.54 -5.13 15.63
CA ALA A 362 -9.00 -6.36 15.08
C ALA A 362 -9.75 -7.60 15.59
N ALA A 363 -10.08 -8.53 14.69
CA ALA A 363 -10.68 -9.81 15.08
C ALA A 363 -9.73 -10.65 15.96
N THR A 364 -10.28 -11.46 16.86
CA THR A 364 -9.52 -12.35 17.77
C THR A 364 -8.54 -13.27 17.03
N GLY A 365 -8.91 -13.74 15.83
CA GLY A 365 -8.01 -14.52 14.97
C GLY A 365 -6.78 -13.73 14.49
N SER A 366 -6.92 -12.43 14.26
CA SER A 366 -5.80 -11.53 13.92
C SER A 366 -4.91 -11.31 15.13
N VAL A 367 -5.49 -11.08 16.31
CA VAL A 367 -4.75 -10.96 17.59
C VAL A 367 -3.90 -12.20 17.84
N ARG A 368 -4.49 -13.40 17.70
CA ARG A 368 -3.76 -14.67 17.83
C ARG A 368 -2.62 -14.82 16.80
N SER A 369 -2.84 -14.38 15.56
CA SER A 369 -1.80 -14.41 14.53
C SER A 369 -0.63 -13.48 14.89
N TYR A 370 -0.91 -12.32 15.45
CA TYR A 370 0.09 -11.34 15.89
C TYR A 370 0.86 -11.88 17.10
N ALA A 371 0.17 -12.47 18.08
CA ALA A 371 0.80 -13.13 19.22
C ALA A 371 1.79 -14.23 18.80
N LEU A 372 1.43 -15.06 17.82
CA LEU A 372 2.33 -16.09 17.27
C LEU A 372 3.56 -15.51 16.58
N ALA A 373 3.42 -14.36 15.92
CA ALA A 373 4.56 -13.69 15.30
C ALA A 373 5.49 -13.06 16.35
N LEU A 374 4.92 -12.45 17.40
CA LEU A 374 5.69 -11.87 18.50
C LEU A 374 6.38 -12.96 19.32
N LEU A 375 5.72 -14.08 19.60
CA LEU A 375 6.38 -15.21 20.28
C LEU A 375 7.61 -15.71 19.50
N ARG A 376 7.52 -15.82 18.16
CA ARG A 376 8.68 -16.18 17.33
C ARG A 376 9.82 -15.18 17.45
N TRP A 377 9.50 -13.89 17.47
CA TRP A 377 10.49 -12.84 17.64
C TRP A 377 11.13 -12.86 19.03
N TRP A 378 10.35 -13.05 20.09
CA TRP A 378 10.86 -13.19 21.45
C TRP A 378 11.78 -14.39 21.61
N ARG A 379 11.42 -15.53 21.03
CA ARG A 379 12.28 -16.72 21.01
C ARG A 379 13.60 -16.46 20.29
N PHE A 380 13.53 -15.77 19.15
CA PHE A 380 14.74 -15.37 18.42
C PHE A 380 15.62 -14.42 19.23
N LEU A 381 15.02 -13.39 19.84
CA LEU A 381 15.73 -12.43 20.68
C LEU A 381 16.38 -13.07 21.92
N ALA A 382 15.70 -14.03 22.54
CA ALA A 382 16.27 -14.82 23.63
C ALA A 382 17.48 -15.65 23.16
N ALA A 383 17.43 -16.23 21.96
CA ALA A 383 18.54 -17.00 21.39
C ALA A 383 19.76 -16.15 21.04
N VAL A 384 19.58 -14.84 20.79
CA VAL A 384 20.69 -13.89 20.57
C VAL A 384 20.98 -13.03 21.80
N GLU A 385 20.41 -13.39 22.94
CA GLU A 385 20.60 -12.74 24.25
C GLU A 385 20.38 -11.22 24.24
N LEU A 386 19.38 -10.76 23.48
CA LEU A 386 19.08 -9.34 23.32
C LEU A 386 17.67 -8.98 23.80
N GLY A 387 17.58 -7.95 24.64
CA GLY A 387 16.30 -7.35 25.03
C GLY A 387 15.61 -6.68 23.83
N TRP A 388 14.28 -6.79 23.75
CA TRP A 388 13.52 -6.27 22.60
C TRP A 388 13.68 -4.76 22.41
N GLN A 389 13.94 -4.00 23.47
CA GLN A 389 14.15 -2.55 23.42
C GLN A 389 15.43 -2.16 22.68
N ARG A 390 16.43 -3.06 22.66
CA ARG A 390 17.75 -2.84 22.03
C ARG A 390 17.82 -3.37 20.60
N ALA A 391 16.78 -4.03 20.12
CA ALA A 391 16.79 -4.65 18.80
C ALA A 391 16.87 -3.59 17.69
N SER A 392 17.80 -3.79 16.76
CA SER A 392 18.07 -2.88 15.66
C SER A 392 17.72 -3.53 14.32
N ARG A 393 18.04 -2.82 13.23
CA ARG A 393 17.92 -3.36 11.87
C ARG A 393 18.77 -4.62 11.66
N VAL A 394 19.87 -4.78 12.40
CA VAL A 394 20.75 -5.96 12.31
C VAL A 394 19.98 -7.21 12.78
N GLU A 395 19.33 -7.15 13.93
CA GLU A 395 18.53 -8.27 14.45
C GLU A 395 17.33 -8.59 13.55
N ALA A 396 16.68 -7.59 12.96
CA ALA A 396 15.61 -7.85 12.00
C ALA A 396 16.12 -8.52 10.71
N ARG A 397 17.34 -8.18 10.25
CA ARG A 397 18.00 -8.87 9.13
C ARG A 397 18.28 -10.32 9.50
N ASP A 398 18.89 -10.54 10.67
CA ASP A 398 19.32 -11.87 11.12
C ASP A 398 18.12 -12.78 11.37
N PHE A 399 17.02 -12.24 11.92
CA PHE A 399 15.76 -12.97 12.07
C PHE A 399 15.15 -13.38 10.73
N VAL A 400 15.22 -12.52 9.72
CA VAL A 400 14.76 -12.87 8.36
C VAL A 400 15.64 -13.95 7.74
N LEU A 401 16.96 -13.87 7.91
CA LEU A 401 17.87 -14.90 7.43
C LEU A 401 17.64 -16.23 8.16
N TRP A 402 17.52 -16.20 9.48
CA TRP A 402 17.14 -17.36 10.30
C TRP A 402 15.81 -17.95 9.83
N MET A 403 14.76 -17.15 9.63
CA MET A 403 13.48 -17.66 9.12
C MET A 403 13.59 -18.28 7.71
N ARG A 404 14.56 -17.86 6.89
CA ARG A 404 14.79 -18.46 5.56
C ARG A 404 15.53 -19.78 5.63
N LEU A 405 16.31 -20.02 6.69
CA LEU A 405 17.20 -21.17 6.85
C LEU A 405 16.69 -22.18 7.88
N ALA A 406 15.85 -21.76 8.82
CA ALA A 406 15.32 -22.61 9.87
C ALA A 406 14.52 -23.75 9.24
N ALA A 407 15.00 -24.99 9.41
CA ALA A 407 14.23 -26.17 9.10
C ALA A 407 12.93 -26.10 9.91
N THR A 408 11.78 -26.01 9.23
CA THR A 408 10.51 -25.96 9.95
C THR A 408 10.27 -27.35 10.54
N THR A 409 10.56 -27.53 11.83
CA THR A 409 10.18 -28.71 12.64
C THR A 409 8.67 -28.76 12.94
N ALA A 410 7.84 -28.17 12.08
CA ALA A 410 6.39 -28.23 12.17
C ALA A 410 5.88 -29.31 11.21
N GLY A 411 5.67 -30.50 11.76
CA GLY A 411 5.02 -31.63 11.11
C GLY A 411 3.77 -31.23 10.33
N GLY A 412 3.89 -31.31 9.01
CA GLY A 412 2.79 -31.34 8.09
C GLY A 412 3.29 -32.17 6.92
N ALA A 413 2.68 -33.35 6.75
CA ALA A 413 2.97 -34.31 5.69
C ALA A 413 3.52 -33.61 4.44
N THR A 414 4.70 -34.03 4.03
CA THR A 414 5.21 -33.81 2.67
C THR A 414 4.03 -34.03 1.74
N ARG A 415 3.57 -32.95 1.11
CA ARG A 415 2.58 -33.04 0.03
C ARG A 415 3.17 -34.03 -0.96
N ALA A 416 2.51 -35.18 -1.12
CA ALA A 416 2.82 -36.11 -2.18
C ALA A 416 2.98 -35.32 -3.49
N GLY A 417 4.17 -35.39 -4.10
CA GLY A 417 4.42 -34.87 -5.44
C GLY A 417 5.24 -33.57 -5.59
N ARG A 418 5.94 -33.04 -4.58
CA ARG A 418 7.02 -32.04 -4.84
C ARG A 418 8.33 -32.44 -4.19
N VAL A 419 9.14 -33.14 -4.97
CA VAL A 419 10.60 -33.22 -4.79
C VAL A 419 11.13 -31.78 -4.92
N GLY A 420 11.65 -31.25 -3.83
CA GLY A 420 12.03 -29.84 -3.69
C GLY A 420 11.98 -29.40 -2.23
N GLU A 421 12.91 -29.95 -1.47
CA GLU A 421 13.20 -29.70 -0.06
C GLU A 421 13.12 -28.20 0.27
N ARG A 422 12.07 -27.79 0.99
CA ARG A 422 11.98 -26.40 1.50
C ARG A 422 12.53 -26.36 2.91
N VAL A 423 13.81 -25.99 2.97
CA VAL A 423 14.45 -25.51 4.19
C VAL A 423 13.99 -24.06 4.40
N GLY A 424 13.18 -23.76 5.42
CA GLY A 424 12.74 -22.39 5.74
C GLY A 424 11.24 -22.07 5.70
N TYR A 425 10.86 -20.96 6.35
CA TYR A 425 9.50 -20.41 6.36
C TYR A 425 9.12 -19.82 4.99
N ALA A 426 7.81 -19.88 4.66
CA ALA A 426 7.30 -19.29 3.43
C ALA A 426 7.49 -17.74 3.39
N PRO A 427 7.77 -17.14 2.21
CA PRO A 427 7.92 -15.68 2.05
C PRO A 427 6.77 -14.85 2.64
N ALA A 428 5.52 -15.33 2.49
CA ALA A 428 4.34 -14.69 3.05
C ALA A 428 4.34 -14.68 4.59
N THR A 429 4.83 -15.76 5.22
CA THR A 429 4.97 -15.86 6.67
C THR A 429 6.03 -14.88 7.18
N ILE A 430 7.18 -14.81 6.52
CA ILE A 430 8.24 -13.84 6.86
C ILE A 430 7.70 -12.40 6.76
N ASN A 431 7.02 -12.08 5.66
CA ASN A 431 6.40 -10.77 5.43
C ASN A 431 5.31 -10.43 6.46
N HIS A 432 4.56 -11.43 6.97
CA HIS A 432 3.60 -11.24 8.05
C HIS A 432 4.31 -10.93 9.38
N ASN A 433 5.37 -11.67 9.75
CA ASN A 433 6.13 -11.39 10.96
C ASN A 433 6.73 -9.98 10.91
N LEU A 434 7.37 -9.58 9.80
CA LEU A 434 7.87 -8.21 9.62
C LEU A 434 6.77 -7.15 9.74
N ALA A 435 5.55 -7.45 9.26
CA ALA A 435 4.43 -6.51 9.39
C ALA A 435 3.98 -6.35 10.85
N VAL A 436 3.93 -7.45 11.61
CA VAL A 436 3.59 -7.45 13.04
C VAL A 436 4.65 -6.72 13.85
N LEU A 437 5.93 -7.01 13.62
CA LEU A 437 7.05 -6.34 14.30
C LEU A 437 7.03 -4.84 14.03
N ARG A 438 6.84 -4.42 12.78
CA ARG A 438 6.72 -2.99 12.46
C ARG A 438 5.61 -2.32 13.27
N GLY A 439 4.44 -2.94 13.36
CA GLY A 439 3.30 -2.42 14.11
C GLY A 439 3.56 -2.37 15.61
N PHE A 440 4.14 -3.44 16.16
CA PHE A 440 4.49 -3.54 17.58
C PHE A 440 5.47 -2.44 17.99
N TYR A 441 6.59 -2.29 17.28
CA TYR A 441 7.60 -1.28 17.61
C TYR A 441 7.06 0.15 17.41
N ALA A 442 6.22 0.38 16.40
CA ALA A 442 5.57 1.69 16.22
C ALA A 442 4.63 2.05 17.38
N ASP A 443 3.88 1.06 17.89
CA ASP A 443 3.00 1.22 19.04
C ASP A 443 3.78 1.49 20.33
N ARG A 444 4.84 0.72 20.61
CA ARG A 444 5.73 0.94 21.78
C ARG A 444 6.42 2.30 21.74
N MET A 445 6.89 2.73 20.56
CA MET A 445 7.48 4.07 20.38
C MET A 445 6.45 5.17 20.66
N ALA A 446 5.20 5.01 20.22
CA ALA A 446 4.13 5.98 20.48
C ALA A 446 3.70 6.01 21.96
N ALA A 447 3.81 4.88 22.67
CA ALA A 447 3.55 4.79 24.11
C ALA A 447 4.64 5.46 24.96
N GLY A 448 5.80 5.81 24.38
CA GLY A 448 6.93 6.41 25.09
C GLY A 448 7.81 5.39 25.80
N ASP A 449 7.77 4.12 25.40
CA ASP A 449 8.60 3.06 25.97
C ASP A 449 10.07 3.25 25.56
N GLY A 450 10.82 4.06 26.30
CA GLY A 450 12.28 4.20 26.19
C GLY A 450 12.82 4.69 24.83
N PRO A 451 14.16 4.68 24.63
CA PRO A 451 14.80 5.01 23.37
C PRO A 451 14.71 3.82 22.38
N VAL A 452 13.49 3.41 22.06
CA VAL A 452 13.23 2.30 21.14
C VAL A 452 13.27 2.79 19.70
N VAL A 453 13.99 2.06 18.85
CA VAL A 453 14.01 2.28 17.39
C VAL A 453 13.25 1.15 16.72
N ASN A 454 12.47 1.46 15.68
CA ASN A 454 11.80 0.42 14.91
C ASN A 454 12.83 -0.37 14.08
N PRO A 455 13.02 -1.68 14.33
CA PRO A 455 14.02 -2.48 13.63
C PRO A 455 13.60 -2.83 12.19
N VAL A 456 12.32 -2.66 11.84
CA VAL A 456 11.78 -2.95 10.51
C VAL A 456 11.55 -1.66 9.72
N PRO A 457 12.42 -1.33 8.74
CA PRO A 457 12.35 -0.06 8.01
C PRO A 457 11.14 0.04 7.08
N GLU A 458 10.64 1.27 6.87
CA GLU A 458 9.57 1.56 5.90
C GLU A 458 10.08 1.47 4.45
N ALA A 459 9.15 1.25 3.50
CA ALA A 459 9.41 1.57 2.10
C ALA A 459 9.38 3.08 1.95
N VAL A 460 10.55 3.69 1.81
CA VAL A 460 10.67 5.12 1.54
C VAL A 460 10.38 5.34 0.06
N GLY A 461 9.35 6.13 -0.26
CA GLY A 461 9.05 6.58 -1.62
C GLY A 461 10.13 7.52 -2.17
N ARG A 462 9.99 7.96 -3.44
CA ARG A 462 10.83 9.06 -3.95
C ARG A 462 10.61 10.28 -3.03
N GLY A 463 11.67 10.78 -2.40
CA GLY A 463 11.61 11.99 -1.58
C GLY A 463 11.28 11.82 -0.10
N GLY A 464 11.37 10.61 0.48
CA GLY A 464 11.20 10.45 1.94
C GLY A 464 9.76 10.23 2.40
N GLN A 465 8.78 10.38 1.50
CA GLN A 465 7.36 10.19 1.81
C GLN A 465 6.98 8.71 1.89
N ARG A 466 5.96 8.42 2.71
CA ARG A 466 5.33 7.10 2.78
C ARG A 466 4.72 6.75 1.43
N VAL A 467 5.07 5.56 0.94
CA VAL A 467 4.49 4.97 -0.28
C VAL A 467 2.96 4.94 -0.16
N GLY A 468 2.28 5.61 -1.10
CA GLY A 468 0.81 5.58 -1.21
C GLY A 468 0.04 6.49 -0.24
N ALA A 469 0.68 7.41 0.47
CA ALA A 469 -0.01 8.34 1.39
C ALA A 469 -1.09 9.22 0.69
N HIS A 470 -0.98 9.39 -0.64
CA HIS A 470 -1.92 10.14 -1.48
C HIS A 470 -2.20 9.42 -2.82
N ALA A 471 -2.17 8.08 -2.84
CA ALA A 471 -2.42 7.34 -4.07
C ALA A 471 -3.88 7.53 -4.52
N ASN A 472 -4.07 8.14 -5.69
CA ASN A 472 -5.38 8.20 -6.35
C ASN A 472 -5.84 6.76 -6.68
N PRO A 473 -7.01 6.31 -6.18
CA PRO A 473 -7.51 4.95 -6.43
C PRO A 473 -7.82 4.67 -7.91
N MET A 474 -7.93 5.71 -8.75
CA MET A 474 -8.12 5.58 -10.20
C MET A 474 -6.80 5.61 -10.99
N ALA A 475 -5.69 5.98 -10.36
CA ALA A 475 -4.38 5.95 -11.01
C ALA A 475 -3.81 4.52 -10.98
N PRO A 476 -3.11 4.08 -12.04
CA PRO A 476 -2.41 2.81 -12.00
C PRO A 476 -1.40 2.80 -10.84
N PRO A 477 -1.32 1.70 -10.06
CA PRO A 477 -0.47 1.66 -8.89
C PRO A 477 0.99 1.89 -9.28
N GLU A 478 1.61 2.92 -8.73
CA GLU A 478 3.02 3.20 -8.95
C GLU A 478 3.87 2.00 -8.50
N ARG A 479 4.81 1.57 -9.36
CA ARG A 479 5.71 0.47 -9.04
C ARG A 479 6.77 0.94 -8.06
N HIS A 480 6.48 0.84 -6.76
CA HIS A 480 7.44 1.20 -5.72
C HIS A 480 8.49 0.10 -5.50
N ARG A 481 9.70 0.52 -5.11
CA ARG A 481 10.71 -0.41 -4.60
C ARG A 481 10.16 -1.09 -3.35
N ARG A 482 10.35 -2.40 -3.28
CA ARG A 482 9.92 -3.19 -2.13
C ARG A 482 10.60 -2.68 -0.86
N ALA A 483 9.86 -2.61 0.25
CA ALA A 483 10.43 -2.30 1.55
C ALA A 483 11.62 -3.24 1.86
N PRO A 484 12.68 -2.75 2.52
CA PRO A 484 13.81 -3.60 2.87
C PRO A 484 13.37 -4.84 3.69
N LEU A 485 14.14 -5.93 3.59
CA LEU A 485 13.89 -7.21 4.27
C LEU A 485 12.64 -8.00 3.82
N ARG A 486 11.71 -7.40 3.07
CA ARG A 486 10.52 -8.11 2.57
C ARG A 486 10.85 -9.11 1.46
N GLN A 487 10.31 -10.32 1.60
CA GLN A 487 10.57 -11.46 0.71
C GLN A 487 9.71 -11.42 -0.55
N LYS A 488 10.22 -11.98 -1.65
CA LYS A 488 9.48 -12.07 -2.93
C LYS A 488 8.45 -13.18 -2.79
N THR A 489 7.18 -12.81 -2.75
CA THR A 489 6.10 -13.78 -2.86
C THR A 489 5.86 -14.05 -4.34
N PRO A 490 6.05 -15.28 -4.83
CA PRO A 490 5.68 -15.62 -6.20
C PRO A 490 4.15 -15.48 -6.34
N ALA A 491 3.70 -14.82 -7.40
CA ALA A 491 2.29 -14.84 -7.76
C ALA A 491 1.94 -16.27 -8.21
N ARG A 492 1.12 -16.96 -7.43
CA ARG A 492 0.63 -18.29 -7.79
C ARG A 492 -0.82 -18.16 -8.23
N LEU A 493 -1.15 -18.75 -9.36
CA LEU A 493 -2.53 -18.90 -9.76
C LEU A 493 -3.27 -19.73 -8.70
N PRO A 494 -4.51 -19.35 -8.36
CA PRO A 494 -5.36 -20.17 -7.52
C PRO A 494 -5.49 -21.58 -8.10
N ARG A 495 -5.33 -22.61 -7.27
CA ARG A 495 -5.58 -23.98 -7.71
C ARG A 495 -7.09 -24.23 -7.68
N SER A 496 -7.60 -25.01 -8.62
CA SER A 496 -8.98 -25.50 -8.56
C SER A 496 -9.03 -27.00 -8.81
N LEU A 497 -10.06 -27.62 -8.26
CA LEU A 497 -10.39 -29.02 -8.47
C LEU A 497 -10.93 -29.18 -9.91
N PRO A 498 -10.34 -30.07 -10.72
CA PRO A 498 -10.92 -30.47 -12.00
C PRO A 498 -12.26 -31.19 -11.81
N ASP A 499 -13.19 -31.03 -12.75
CA ASP A 499 -14.54 -31.58 -12.63
C ASP A 499 -14.56 -33.11 -12.52
N HIS A 500 -13.72 -33.81 -13.29
CA HIS A 500 -13.61 -35.28 -13.20
C HIS A 500 -13.10 -35.79 -11.84
N LEU A 501 -12.36 -34.97 -11.08
CA LEU A 501 -11.91 -35.33 -9.73
C LEU A 501 -12.92 -34.92 -8.65
N PHE A 502 -13.92 -34.10 -9.01
CA PHE A 502 -14.97 -33.72 -8.08
C PHE A 502 -15.79 -34.94 -7.66
N ASP A 503 -16.21 -35.77 -8.61
CA ASP A 503 -17.02 -36.95 -8.33
C ASP A 503 -16.27 -37.96 -7.46
N THR A 504 -14.97 -38.14 -7.73
CA THR A 504 -14.11 -38.99 -6.90
C THR A 504 -13.97 -38.44 -5.48
N LEU A 505 -13.73 -37.13 -5.33
CA LEU A 505 -13.65 -36.48 -4.02
C LEU A 505 -15.00 -36.54 -3.29
N PHE A 506 -16.10 -36.40 -4.02
CA PHE A 506 -17.45 -36.45 -3.50
C PHE A 506 -17.81 -37.86 -2.99
N ALA A 507 -17.43 -38.90 -3.74
CA ALA A 507 -17.60 -40.29 -3.34
C ALA A 507 -16.79 -40.62 -2.07
N ALA A 508 -15.60 -40.05 -1.90
CA ALA A 508 -14.77 -40.22 -0.71
C ALA A 508 -15.36 -39.57 0.57
N MET A 509 -16.36 -38.69 0.44
CA MET A 509 -17.02 -38.10 1.61
C MET A 509 -17.88 -39.14 2.33
N ARG A 510 -17.52 -39.46 3.58
CA ARG A 510 -18.14 -40.55 4.36
C ARG A 510 -19.46 -40.21 5.05
N SER A 511 -20.04 -39.04 4.81
CA SER A 511 -21.32 -38.64 5.41
C SER A 511 -22.04 -37.58 4.57
N ASP A 512 -23.37 -37.54 4.69
CA ASP A 512 -24.19 -36.58 3.95
C ASP A 512 -23.90 -35.14 4.36
N ARG A 513 -23.50 -34.92 5.62
CA ARG A 513 -22.97 -33.63 6.10
C ARG A 513 -21.76 -33.18 5.29
N ASP A 514 -20.79 -34.08 5.10
CA ASP A 514 -19.54 -33.77 4.42
C ASP A 514 -19.78 -33.55 2.92
N ARG A 515 -20.69 -34.33 2.33
CA ARG A 515 -21.19 -34.15 0.95
C ARG A 515 -21.89 -32.83 0.74
N ALA A 516 -22.81 -32.46 1.63
CA ALA A 516 -23.51 -31.19 1.62
C ALA A 516 -22.53 -30.00 1.72
N LEU A 517 -21.57 -30.07 2.64
CA LEU A 517 -20.54 -29.05 2.78
C LEU A 517 -19.68 -28.93 1.52
N LEU A 518 -19.23 -30.04 0.95
CA LEU A 518 -18.43 -30.05 -0.28
C LEU A 518 -19.20 -29.44 -1.45
N ALA A 519 -20.47 -29.84 -1.66
CA ALA A 519 -21.34 -29.31 -2.70
C ALA A 519 -21.61 -27.81 -2.51
N LEU A 520 -21.86 -27.36 -1.28
CA LEU A 520 -22.02 -25.93 -0.97
C LEU A 520 -20.72 -25.15 -1.20
N TYR A 521 -19.54 -25.69 -0.89
CA TYR A 521 -18.28 -25.00 -1.14
C TYR A 521 -18.04 -24.73 -2.61
N VAL A 522 -18.33 -25.70 -3.48
CA VAL A 522 -18.08 -25.57 -4.92
C VAL A 522 -19.19 -24.84 -5.68
N SER A 523 -20.35 -24.58 -5.06
CA SER A 523 -21.46 -23.84 -5.67
C SER A 523 -21.59 -22.40 -5.13
N THR A 524 -21.44 -22.18 -3.82
CA THR A 524 -21.67 -20.86 -3.20
C THR A 524 -20.46 -19.93 -3.24
N GLY A 525 -19.24 -20.48 -3.36
CA GLY A 525 -18.00 -19.71 -3.25
C GLY A 525 -17.73 -19.09 -1.86
N ALA A 526 -18.48 -19.46 -0.81
CA ALA A 526 -18.28 -18.96 0.55
C ALA A 526 -16.91 -19.34 1.13
N ARG A 527 -16.35 -18.54 2.05
CA ARG A 527 -15.14 -18.96 2.78
C ARG A 527 -15.48 -20.08 3.76
N ALA A 528 -14.49 -20.92 4.07
CA ALA A 528 -14.64 -22.03 5.02
C ALA A 528 -15.28 -21.61 6.36
N SER A 529 -14.77 -20.55 6.97
CA SER A 529 -15.30 -20.04 8.23
C SER A 529 -16.71 -19.44 8.09
N GLU A 530 -17.06 -18.90 6.92
CA GLU A 530 -18.37 -18.29 6.66
C GLU A 530 -19.44 -19.38 6.57
N LEU A 531 -19.14 -20.47 5.83
CA LEU A 531 -20.06 -21.58 5.66
C LEU A 531 -20.20 -22.44 6.93
N LEU A 532 -19.10 -22.70 7.63
CA LEU A 532 -19.12 -23.45 8.90
C LEU A 532 -19.82 -22.70 10.03
N GLY A 533 -19.86 -21.37 9.97
CA GLY A 533 -20.54 -20.51 10.95
C GLY A 533 -22.03 -20.29 10.67
N VAL A 534 -22.63 -20.98 9.71
CA VAL A 534 -24.05 -20.86 9.39
C VAL A 534 -24.92 -21.46 10.50
N SER A 535 -26.00 -20.77 10.82
CA SER A 535 -27.04 -21.22 11.74
C SER A 535 -28.26 -21.77 10.99
N VAL A 536 -29.08 -22.55 11.69
CA VAL A 536 -30.20 -23.31 11.10
C VAL A 536 -31.29 -22.43 10.50
N ASP A 537 -31.51 -21.25 11.07
CA ASP A 537 -32.43 -20.20 10.60
C ASP A 537 -31.96 -19.53 9.28
N ARG A 538 -30.71 -19.77 8.87
CA ARG A 538 -30.10 -19.13 7.70
C ARG A 538 -30.00 -20.05 6.50
N VAL A 539 -30.94 -20.97 6.39
CA VAL A 539 -31.08 -21.87 5.26
C VAL A 539 -32.48 -21.71 4.70
N ASP A 540 -32.56 -21.29 3.45
CA ASP A 540 -33.81 -21.24 2.71
C ASP A 540 -33.70 -22.24 1.55
N VAL A 541 -34.23 -23.44 1.81
CA VAL A 541 -34.17 -24.57 0.87
C VAL A 541 -35.04 -24.29 -0.35
N GLY A 542 -36.18 -23.62 -0.18
CA GLY A 542 -37.12 -23.30 -1.26
C GLY A 542 -36.52 -22.33 -2.27
N ALA A 543 -35.80 -21.31 -1.79
CA ALA A 543 -35.08 -20.37 -2.64
C ALA A 543 -33.61 -20.78 -2.92
N GLN A 544 -33.20 -21.99 -2.53
CA GLN A 544 -31.84 -22.54 -2.71
C GLN A 544 -30.73 -21.57 -2.29
N ARG A 545 -30.89 -20.94 -1.13
CA ARG A 545 -29.94 -19.94 -0.62
C ARG A 545 -29.54 -20.16 0.84
N ILE A 546 -28.31 -19.79 1.15
CA ILE A 546 -27.72 -19.90 2.49
C ILE A 546 -27.17 -18.55 2.96
N GLY A 547 -27.54 -18.13 4.16
CA GLY A 547 -27.14 -16.86 4.75
C GLY A 547 -25.81 -16.97 5.48
N VAL A 548 -24.77 -16.29 4.97
CA VAL A 548 -23.43 -16.27 5.57
C VAL A 548 -23.06 -14.88 6.07
N HIS A 549 -22.37 -14.81 7.22
CA HIS A 549 -21.72 -13.56 7.63
C HIS A 549 -20.37 -13.41 6.96
N ARG A 550 -20.17 -12.32 6.22
CA ARG A 550 -18.94 -12.06 5.49
C ARG A 550 -17.79 -11.75 6.44
N LYS A 551 -16.67 -12.45 6.25
CA LYS A 551 -15.44 -12.20 7.01
C LYS A 551 -15.01 -10.73 6.83
N GLY A 552 -14.67 -10.08 7.94
CA GLY A 552 -14.25 -8.67 7.95
C GLY A 552 -15.44 -7.73 8.15
N SER A 553 -16.30 -7.59 7.14
CA SER A 553 -17.44 -6.66 7.23
C SER A 553 -18.52 -7.08 8.23
N GLY A 554 -18.62 -8.37 8.57
CA GLY A 554 -19.69 -8.90 9.41
C GLY A 554 -21.08 -8.91 8.75
N ARG A 555 -21.22 -8.37 7.54
CA ARG A 555 -22.50 -8.26 6.81
C ARG A 555 -23.07 -9.64 6.51
N LEU A 556 -24.36 -9.83 6.77
CA LEU A 556 -25.10 -10.99 6.31
C LEU A 556 -25.31 -10.92 4.79
N GLN A 557 -25.01 -12.00 4.09
CA GLN A 557 -25.29 -12.15 2.67
C GLN A 557 -25.87 -13.53 2.38
N TRP A 558 -27.00 -13.53 1.68
CA TRP A 558 -27.60 -14.74 1.14
C TRP A 558 -26.88 -15.15 -0.14
N LEU A 559 -26.41 -16.38 -0.19
CA LEU A 559 -25.68 -16.96 -1.30
C LEU A 559 -26.51 -18.05 -1.97
N PRO A 560 -26.66 -18.04 -3.30
CA PRO A 560 -27.24 -19.16 -4.00
C PRO A 560 -26.30 -20.37 -3.94
N GLY A 561 -26.88 -21.56 -3.87
CA GLY A 561 -26.17 -22.83 -4.01
C GLY A 561 -26.86 -23.73 -5.03
N SER A 562 -26.18 -24.78 -5.48
CA SER A 562 -26.77 -25.76 -6.40
C SER A 562 -27.88 -26.57 -5.72
N ALA A 563 -28.92 -26.96 -6.47
CA ALA A 563 -30.01 -27.81 -5.98
C ALA A 563 -29.50 -29.07 -5.27
N ASP A 564 -28.50 -29.76 -5.85
CA ASP A 564 -27.88 -30.96 -5.26
C ASP A 564 -27.33 -30.71 -3.84
N ALA A 565 -26.74 -29.54 -3.62
CA ALA A 565 -26.18 -29.18 -2.32
C ALA A 565 -27.27 -29.13 -1.24
N PHE A 566 -28.48 -28.66 -1.60
CA PHE A 566 -29.63 -28.61 -0.72
C PHE A 566 -30.29 -29.98 -0.53
N VAL A 567 -30.23 -30.88 -1.53
CA VAL A 567 -30.63 -32.28 -1.37
C VAL A 567 -29.78 -32.96 -0.30
N TRP A 568 -28.46 -32.88 -0.41
CA TRP A 568 -27.55 -33.45 0.59
C TRP A 568 -27.68 -32.79 1.95
N LEU A 569 -27.93 -31.48 1.99
CA LEU A 569 -28.22 -30.77 3.23
C LEU A 569 -29.48 -31.33 3.91
N ARG A 570 -30.53 -31.63 3.14
CA ARG A 570 -31.77 -32.18 3.68
C ARG A 570 -31.58 -33.60 4.22
N LEU A 571 -30.86 -34.44 3.49
CA LEU A 571 -30.49 -35.80 3.95
C LEU A 571 -29.69 -35.75 5.26
N TYR A 572 -28.75 -34.81 5.36
CA TYR A 572 -28.02 -34.56 6.60
C TYR A 572 -28.96 -34.16 7.75
N GLN A 573 -29.85 -33.20 7.53
CA GLN A 573 -30.79 -32.73 8.56
C GLN A 573 -31.74 -33.82 9.05
N GLN A 574 -32.18 -34.72 8.17
CA GLN A 574 -33.06 -35.83 8.53
C GLN A 574 -32.37 -36.89 9.40
N ARG A 575 -31.06 -37.10 9.21
CA ARG A 575 -30.29 -38.13 9.95
C ARG A 575 -29.62 -37.59 11.21
N GLN A 576 -29.52 -36.27 11.35
CA GLN A 576 -28.81 -35.65 12.46
C GLN A 576 -29.73 -35.50 13.68
N ASP A 577 -29.38 -36.20 14.75
CA ASP A 577 -29.93 -35.88 16.07
C ASP A 577 -29.34 -34.55 16.57
N ARG A 578 -30.20 -33.56 16.80
CA ARG A 578 -29.79 -32.20 17.16
C ARG A 578 -30.18 -31.93 18.61
N PRO A 579 -29.21 -31.61 19.48
CA PRO A 579 -29.51 -31.18 20.85
C PRO A 579 -30.44 -29.96 20.87
N ALA A 580 -31.36 -29.93 21.84
CA ALA A 580 -32.25 -28.79 22.04
C ALA A 580 -31.44 -27.47 22.19
N GLY A 581 -31.92 -26.41 21.54
CA GLY A 581 -31.29 -25.09 21.57
C GLY A 581 -30.05 -24.92 20.68
N GLN A 582 -29.55 -25.98 20.04
CA GLN A 582 -28.36 -25.87 19.20
C GLN A 582 -28.66 -25.18 17.86
N GLN A 583 -28.11 -23.97 17.68
CA GLN A 583 -28.34 -23.16 16.47
C GLN A 583 -27.34 -23.41 15.34
N ALA A 584 -26.19 -24.03 15.62
CA ALA A 584 -25.20 -24.32 14.58
C ALA A 584 -25.75 -25.33 13.57
N LEU A 585 -25.67 -24.99 12.27
CA LEU A 585 -26.13 -25.86 11.21
C LEU A 585 -25.32 -27.16 11.16
N TRP A 586 -24.00 -27.04 11.26
CA TRP A 586 -23.05 -28.14 11.10
C TRP A 586 -22.56 -28.65 12.46
N LEU A 587 -22.79 -29.93 12.74
CA LEU A 587 -22.43 -30.57 14.01
C LEU A 587 -21.39 -31.68 13.82
N THR A 588 -20.64 -31.98 14.88
CA THR A 588 -19.77 -33.17 14.95
C THR A 588 -20.61 -34.45 14.93
N ARG A 589 -20.10 -35.50 14.28
CA ARG A 589 -20.83 -36.78 14.13
C ARG A 589 -20.92 -37.59 15.42
N ARG A 590 -19.93 -37.49 16.30
CA ARG A 590 -19.88 -38.23 17.57
C ARG A 590 -20.43 -37.35 18.69
N ALA A 591 -21.17 -37.97 19.60
CA ALA A 591 -21.60 -37.34 20.84
C ALA A 591 -20.38 -37.05 21.74
N PRO A 592 -20.41 -35.96 22.53
CA PRO A 592 -21.41 -34.89 22.51
C PRO A 592 -21.33 -34.06 21.21
N HIS A 593 -22.49 -33.77 20.62
CA HIS A 593 -22.56 -33.00 19.37
C HIS A 593 -22.16 -31.54 19.60
N ARG A 594 -21.13 -31.08 18.90
CA ARG A 594 -20.58 -29.71 18.99
C ARG A 594 -20.58 -29.05 17.61
N PRO A 595 -20.56 -27.71 17.51
CA PRO A 595 -20.38 -27.02 16.24
C PRO A 595 -19.13 -27.52 15.51
N LEU A 596 -19.26 -27.76 14.20
CA LEU A 596 -18.15 -28.24 13.39
C LEU A 596 -17.10 -27.14 13.19
N THR A 597 -15.88 -27.40 13.65
CA THR A 597 -14.77 -26.44 13.53
C THR A 597 -14.04 -26.54 12.19
N TYR A 598 -13.31 -25.50 11.82
CA TYR A 598 -12.45 -25.50 10.64
C TYR A 598 -11.42 -26.64 10.68
N SER A 599 -10.82 -26.93 11.85
CA SER A 599 -9.85 -28.01 11.99
C SER A 599 -10.49 -29.38 11.76
N ALA A 600 -11.72 -29.59 12.24
CA ALA A 600 -12.46 -30.82 11.99
C ALA A 600 -12.77 -31.01 10.51
N MET A 601 -13.29 -29.98 9.82
CA MET A 601 -13.55 -30.04 8.38
C MET A 601 -12.27 -30.19 7.56
N ARG A 602 -11.18 -29.54 7.95
CA ARG A 602 -9.85 -29.73 7.35
C ARG A 602 -9.40 -31.19 7.47
N ARG A 603 -9.64 -31.84 8.61
CA ARG A 603 -9.28 -33.25 8.84
C ARG A 603 -10.14 -34.21 8.01
N VAL A 604 -11.42 -33.88 7.79
CA VAL A 604 -12.29 -34.60 6.85
C VAL A 604 -11.72 -34.55 5.43
N LEU A 605 -11.36 -33.37 4.95
CA LEU A 605 -10.78 -33.19 3.61
C LEU A 605 -9.40 -33.85 3.48
N GLN A 606 -8.57 -33.75 4.53
CA GLN A 606 -7.24 -34.37 4.54
C GLN A 606 -7.31 -35.89 4.39
N ARG A 607 -8.23 -36.56 5.08
CA ARG A 607 -8.44 -38.00 4.92
C ARG A 607 -8.85 -38.38 3.50
N ALA A 608 -9.74 -37.60 2.87
CA ALA A 608 -10.11 -37.83 1.47
C ALA A 608 -8.93 -37.58 0.53
N ASN A 609 -8.09 -36.59 0.82
CA ASN A 609 -6.86 -36.37 0.07
C ASN A 609 -5.88 -37.55 0.20
N GLU A 610 -5.75 -38.12 1.40
CA GLU A 610 -4.88 -39.28 1.68
C GLU A 610 -5.35 -40.51 0.88
N GLU A 611 -6.66 -40.75 0.81
CA GLU A 611 -7.25 -41.84 0.00
C GLU A 611 -7.03 -41.64 -1.52
N LEU A 612 -7.04 -40.38 -1.99
CA LEU A 612 -6.94 -40.06 -3.42
C LEU A 612 -5.52 -39.68 -3.87
N GLY A 613 -4.55 -39.65 -2.98
CA GLY A 613 -3.19 -39.15 -3.28
C GLY A 613 -3.15 -37.67 -3.69
N THR A 614 -4.11 -36.85 -3.23
CA THR A 614 -4.22 -35.43 -3.60
C THR A 614 -3.81 -34.49 -2.46
N GLY A 615 -3.94 -33.18 -2.66
CA GLY A 615 -3.51 -32.16 -1.69
C GLY A 615 -4.39 -30.91 -1.70
N TRP A 616 -5.70 -31.10 -1.87
CA TRP A 616 -6.69 -30.03 -1.95
C TRP A 616 -7.03 -29.46 -0.57
N THR A 617 -7.34 -28.17 -0.54
CA THR A 617 -7.71 -27.44 0.67
C THR A 617 -9.09 -26.81 0.50
N LEU A 618 -9.74 -26.46 1.61
CA LEU A 618 -11.04 -25.79 1.58
C LEU A 618 -11.01 -24.47 0.77
N HIS A 619 -9.85 -23.83 0.67
CA HIS A 619 -9.72 -22.62 -0.15
C HIS A 619 -9.67 -22.94 -1.66
N ASP A 620 -9.12 -24.09 -2.05
CA ASP A 620 -9.14 -24.53 -3.45
C ASP A 620 -10.57 -24.84 -3.92
N LEU A 621 -11.45 -25.30 -3.03
CA LEU A 621 -12.88 -25.49 -3.35
C LEU A 621 -13.57 -24.15 -3.67
N ARG A 622 -13.29 -23.11 -2.88
CA ARG A 622 -13.77 -21.75 -3.19
C ARG A 622 -13.23 -21.24 -4.51
N HIS A 623 -11.95 -21.47 -4.80
CA HIS A 623 -11.36 -21.11 -6.09
C HIS A 623 -12.02 -21.86 -7.23
N THR A 624 -12.41 -23.12 -7.03
CA THR A 624 -13.16 -23.92 -8.01
C THR A 624 -14.51 -23.28 -8.33
N ALA A 625 -15.28 -22.90 -7.32
CA ALA A 625 -16.53 -22.16 -7.52
C ALA A 625 -16.28 -20.85 -8.30
N ALA A 626 -15.23 -20.11 -7.94
CA ALA A 626 -14.89 -18.85 -8.58
C ALA A 626 -14.51 -19.00 -10.06
N PHE A 627 -13.71 -20.02 -10.41
CA PHE A 627 -13.38 -20.31 -11.82
C PHE A 627 -14.62 -20.72 -12.60
N ARG A 628 -15.42 -21.66 -12.09
CA ARG A 628 -16.67 -22.09 -12.75
C ARG A 628 -17.61 -20.92 -13.03
N MET A 629 -17.81 -20.03 -12.05
CA MET A 629 -18.64 -18.84 -12.24
C MET A 629 -18.02 -17.83 -13.22
N ALA A 630 -16.69 -17.66 -13.21
CA ALA A 630 -16.01 -16.73 -14.12
C ALA A 630 -15.91 -17.25 -15.56
N GLU A 631 -15.99 -18.56 -15.75
CA GLU A 631 -16.01 -19.23 -17.06
C GLU A 631 -17.42 -19.35 -17.65
N ASP A 632 -18.50 -19.24 -16.84
CA ASP A 632 -19.88 -19.25 -17.35
C ASP A 632 -20.19 -17.93 -18.09
N PRO A 633 -20.50 -17.97 -19.41
CA PRO A 633 -20.80 -16.77 -20.19
C PRO A 633 -22.02 -15.99 -19.71
N ARG A 634 -22.90 -16.60 -18.90
CA ARG A 634 -24.12 -15.96 -18.37
C ARG A 634 -23.86 -15.13 -17.12
N LEU A 635 -22.69 -15.24 -16.51
CA LEU A 635 -22.35 -14.52 -15.29
C LEU A 635 -21.36 -13.40 -15.58
N THR A 636 -21.65 -12.21 -15.07
CA THR A 636 -20.71 -11.09 -15.16
C THR A 636 -19.64 -11.20 -14.09
N LEU A 637 -18.45 -10.63 -14.33
CA LEU A 637 -17.39 -10.60 -13.32
C LEU A 637 -17.83 -9.86 -12.04
N THR A 638 -18.74 -8.90 -12.16
CA THR A 638 -19.38 -8.19 -11.05
C THR A 638 -20.29 -9.09 -10.23
N ASP A 639 -21.02 -10.02 -10.84
CA ASP A 639 -21.80 -11.03 -10.12
C ASP A 639 -20.87 -11.95 -9.33
N VAL A 640 -19.79 -12.41 -9.96
CA VAL A 640 -18.77 -13.22 -9.29
C VAL A 640 -18.13 -12.45 -8.12
N GLN A 641 -17.81 -11.17 -8.30
CA GLN A 641 -17.29 -10.31 -7.24
C GLN A 641 -18.26 -10.22 -6.06
N TRP A 642 -19.55 -10.04 -6.35
CA TRP A 642 -20.61 -9.94 -5.35
C TRP A 642 -20.79 -11.27 -4.59
N VAL A 643 -20.84 -12.41 -5.29
CA VAL A 643 -20.93 -13.76 -4.70
C VAL A 643 -19.70 -14.06 -3.84
N LEU A 644 -18.50 -13.69 -4.27
CA LEU A 644 -17.28 -13.91 -3.49
C LEU A 644 -17.13 -12.89 -2.34
N GLY A 645 -17.85 -11.78 -2.36
CA GLY A 645 -17.71 -10.69 -1.40
C GLY A 645 -16.33 -10.04 -1.46
N HIS A 646 -15.82 -9.77 -2.66
CA HIS A 646 -14.55 -9.08 -2.88
C HIS A 646 -14.76 -7.56 -2.95
N ALA A 647 -14.02 -6.81 -2.12
CA ALA A 647 -14.12 -5.35 -2.10
C ALA A 647 -13.58 -4.69 -3.38
N GLN A 648 -12.54 -5.28 -3.97
CA GLN A 648 -11.89 -4.77 -5.18
C GLN A 648 -12.03 -5.78 -6.32
N LEU A 649 -12.42 -5.31 -7.50
CA LEU A 649 -12.59 -6.12 -8.71
C LEU A 649 -11.27 -6.81 -9.11
N ALA A 650 -10.12 -6.16 -8.89
CA ALA A 650 -8.80 -6.74 -9.12
C ALA A 650 -8.59 -8.09 -8.41
N THR A 651 -9.21 -8.29 -7.25
CA THR A 651 -9.16 -9.57 -6.51
C THR A 651 -9.95 -10.68 -7.20
N THR A 652 -10.96 -10.33 -8.00
CA THR A 652 -11.78 -11.28 -8.77
C THR A 652 -11.19 -11.52 -10.16
N GLN A 653 -10.53 -10.52 -10.76
CA GLN A 653 -9.85 -10.63 -12.05
C GLN A 653 -8.79 -11.74 -12.10
N ILE A 654 -8.28 -12.19 -10.95
CA ILE A 654 -7.33 -13.32 -10.90
C ILE A 654 -7.90 -14.61 -11.50
N TYR A 655 -9.23 -14.77 -11.51
CA TYR A 655 -9.91 -15.95 -12.05
C TYR A 655 -10.13 -15.89 -13.55
N LEU A 656 -9.96 -14.72 -14.17
CA LEU A 656 -10.02 -14.56 -15.63
C LEU A 656 -8.73 -14.99 -16.34
N ARG A 657 -7.66 -15.25 -15.59
CA ARG A 657 -6.42 -15.74 -16.20
C ARG A 657 -6.65 -17.17 -16.68
N PRO A 658 -6.63 -17.41 -17.99
CA PRO A 658 -6.86 -18.74 -18.50
C PRO A 658 -5.68 -19.64 -18.10
N ARG A 659 -5.97 -20.91 -17.84
CA ARG A 659 -4.92 -21.91 -17.57
C ARG A 659 -4.12 -22.15 -18.82
N GLU A 660 -2.80 -22.22 -18.70
CA GLU A 660 -1.89 -22.50 -19.81
C GLU A 660 -2.35 -23.73 -20.60
N ASP A 661 -2.61 -24.85 -19.91
CA ASP A 661 -3.09 -26.09 -20.54
C ASP A 661 -4.41 -25.91 -21.31
N ALA A 662 -5.36 -25.14 -20.76
CA ALA A 662 -6.64 -24.88 -21.40
C ALA A 662 -6.51 -23.95 -22.61
N VAL A 663 -5.60 -22.97 -22.55
CA VAL A 663 -5.27 -22.12 -23.72
C VAL A 663 -4.64 -22.99 -24.80
N VAL A 664 -3.64 -23.80 -24.45
CA VAL A 664 -2.97 -24.70 -25.37
C VAL A 664 -3.99 -25.64 -26.03
N ALA A 665 -4.85 -26.30 -25.25
CA ALA A 665 -5.89 -27.18 -25.77
C ALA A 665 -6.84 -26.45 -26.74
N ARG A 666 -7.33 -25.24 -26.39
CA ARG A 666 -8.20 -24.45 -27.28
C ARG A 666 -7.48 -23.99 -28.55
N VAL A 667 -6.21 -23.63 -28.47
CA VAL A 667 -5.41 -23.21 -29.63
C VAL A 667 -5.12 -24.41 -30.53
N LEU A 668 -4.80 -25.58 -29.97
CA LEU A 668 -4.65 -26.81 -30.74
C LEU A 668 -5.96 -27.22 -31.42
N GLU A 669 -7.09 -27.14 -30.73
CA GLU A 669 -8.40 -27.42 -31.30
C GLU A 669 -8.74 -26.45 -32.44
N HIS A 670 -8.41 -25.18 -32.25
CA HIS A 670 -8.55 -24.16 -33.27
C HIS A 670 -7.68 -24.45 -34.52
N HIS A 671 -6.45 -24.95 -34.34
CA HIS A 671 -5.60 -25.38 -35.45
C HIS A 671 -6.15 -26.61 -36.18
N ARG A 672 -6.66 -27.61 -35.44
CA ARG A 672 -7.33 -28.78 -36.04
C ARG A 672 -8.53 -28.37 -36.88
N ALA A 673 -9.43 -27.56 -36.32
CA ALA A 673 -10.61 -27.05 -37.03
C ALA A 673 -10.25 -26.22 -38.28
N ARG A 674 -9.08 -25.56 -38.31
CA ARG A 674 -8.57 -24.88 -39.50
C ARG A 674 -7.93 -25.83 -40.52
N GLY A 675 -7.28 -26.90 -40.06
CA GLY A 675 -6.75 -27.97 -40.91
C GLY A 675 -7.85 -28.79 -41.59
N ASP A 676 -8.96 -29.01 -40.88
CA ASP A 676 -10.14 -29.75 -41.38
C ASP A 676 -11.08 -28.88 -42.22
N ARG A 677 -10.73 -27.61 -42.48
CA ARG A 677 -11.54 -26.74 -43.33
C ARG A 677 -11.44 -27.28 -44.76
N PRO A 678 -12.54 -27.74 -45.40
CA PRO A 678 -12.49 -28.31 -46.73
C PRO A 678 -11.86 -27.30 -47.70
N ALA A 679 -10.96 -27.78 -48.56
CA ALA A 679 -10.34 -26.98 -49.59
C ALA A 679 -11.43 -26.17 -50.31
N ARG A 680 -11.24 -24.84 -50.37
CA ARG A 680 -12.16 -23.92 -51.04
C ARG A 680 -12.46 -24.51 -52.42
N GLN A 681 -13.73 -24.88 -52.68
CA GLN A 681 -14.12 -25.36 -54.00
C GLN A 681 -13.62 -24.34 -55.03
N PRO A 682 -12.92 -24.76 -56.11
CA PRO A 682 -12.49 -23.85 -57.14
C PRO A 682 -13.73 -23.11 -57.65
N ALA A 683 -13.62 -21.78 -57.75
CA ALA A 683 -14.72 -20.96 -58.24
C ALA A 683 -15.21 -21.52 -59.58
N ALA A 684 -16.53 -21.66 -59.72
CA ALA A 684 -17.12 -22.08 -60.98
C ALA A 684 -16.58 -21.17 -62.11
N PRO A 685 -16.22 -21.73 -63.27
CA PRO A 685 -15.79 -20.91 -64.40
C PRO A 685 -16.86 -19.85 -64.68
N PRO A 686 -16.49 -18.60 -64.99
CA PRO A 686 -17.46 -17.55 -65.28
C PRO A 686 -18.39 -18.05 -66.36
N SER A 687 -19.71 -17.97 -66.12
CA SER A 687 -20.72 -18.38 -67.10
C SER A 687 -20.45 -17.66 -68.42
N GLY A 688 -20.39 -18.43 -69.51
CA GLY A 688 -20.16 -17.90 -70.86
C GLY A 688 -21.04 -16.68 -71.12
N GLY A 689 -20.44 -15.64 -71.68
CA GLY A 689 -21.06 -14.33 -71.87
C GLY A 689 -22.44 -14.41 -72.54
N TYR A 690 -23.26 -13.39 -72.28
CA TYR A 690 -24.62 -13.26 -72.78
C TYR A 690 -24.72 -13.59 -74.27
N ARG A 691 -25.75 -14.36 -74.65
CA ARG A 691 -26.03 -14.68 -76.05
C ARG A 691 -26.16 -13.38 -76.86
N PRO A 692 -25.47 -13.25 -78.00
CA PRO A 692 -25.44 -12.01 -78.78
C PRO A 692 -26.83 -11.59 -79.27
N ASP A 693 -27.75 -12.54 -79.45
CA ASP A 693 -29.14 -12.24 -79.84
C ASP A 693 -29.89 -11.49 -78.72
N SER A 694 -29.66 -11.85 -77.46
CA SER A 694 -30.22 -11.14 -76.30
C SER A 694 -29.66 -9.72 -76.16
N LEU A 695 -28.39 -9.51 -76.55
CA LEU A 695 -27.80 -8.17 -76.60
C LEU A 695 -28.37 -7.33 -77.74
N ARG A 696 -28.71 -7.93 -78.89
CA ARG A 696 -29.34 -7.21 -80.01
C ARG A 696 -30.77 -6.77 -79.70
N GLU A 697 -31.55 -7.59 -79.00
CA GLU A 697 -32.88 -7.20 -78.51
C GLU A 697 -32.80 -6.08 -77.47
N LEU A 698 -31.85 -6.15 -76.54
CA LEU A 698 -31.73 -5.19 -75.46
C LEU A 698 -31.19 -3.82 -75.93
N LEU A 699 -30.34 -3.82 -76.96
CA LEU A 699 -29.66 -2.60 -77.42
C LEU A 699 -30.32 -1.92 -78.63
N GLY A 700 -31.33 -2.55 -79.26
CA GLY A 700 -32.19 -1.96 -80.29
C GLY A 700 -31.43 -1.44 -81.52
N GLN A 701 -31.58 -2.09 -82.68
CA GLN A 701 -30.97 -1.59 -83.92
C GLN A 701 -31.41 -0.14 -84.20
N ALA A 702 -30.43 0.77 -84.25
CA ALA A 702 -30.61 2.12 -84.74
C ALA A 702 -31.16 2.04 -86.17
N ARG A 703 -32.35 2.60 -86.39
CA ARG A 703 -32.91 2.81 -87.72
C ARG A 703 -31.98 3.73 -88.50
N ASP A 704 -31.52 3.27 -89.65
CA ASP A 704 -30.92 4.11 -90.68
C ASP A 704 -31.90 5.24 -91.05
N ALA A 705 -31.48 6.48 -90.82
CA ALA A 705 -32.10 7.67 -91.38
C ALA A 705 -31.13 8.28 -92.39
N ARG A 706 -31.61 8.41 -93.63
CA ARG A 706 -30.98 9.12 -94.76
C ARG A 706 -30.77 10.59 -94.45
#